data_AF-A0A8C4PWC7-F1
#
_entry.id   AF-A0A8C4PWC7-F1
#
_cell.length_a   1.000
_cell.length_b   1.000
_cell.length_c   1.000
_cell.angle_alpha   90.00
_cell.angle_beta   90.00
_cell.angle_gamma   90.00
#
_symmetry.space_group_name_H-M   'P 1'
#
loop_
_entity.id
_entity.type
_entity.pdbx_description
1 polymer ?
#
loop_
_entity_poly.entity_id
_entity_poly.type
_entity_poly.pdbx_seq_one_letter_code
_entity_poly.pdbx_strand_id
1 'polypeptide(L)'
;MENAGTRRWLRSCRRDIVDAVYNVNPFLDILISKELLQMEDYHLVKNKPTPQDKIRCILDLVQSKFSPEQVEKFAECLKQSESCYPKLKKLKDYSFQDEKPTPTEQTTVASSVREDFSKMNLKCGEQEQGEKELGIQDLVATAQKLLGMHETKIMEFDSLAVGMALGLSHKTATEALETLDNWDGHNQLTAILQTFLVASKDPKRLRSKLAVCQPDWFQVSPRGAFLLNLLSIAQRDYSETNPDWKDLKLKMAVVVHECLVEVLQDPHEALKLVEQILKSPELGDSSLDLFKDSLQKVADHFTAYKTTFDELSQEIENNSSESWQLLLFLVVQLVRELFRKVICGSVYRLQQLAPSTYECTEHSLWSVTSFDGLRPRNLKRIHHKSDIHNYPDLCSHVSSLLKLIVHDRSTTDACNEAVNDTILKLLKKDTFGQGAFDGKLRARLLFITKLTMSEKFGPLLNLYKETYEDLKTYTASNERHRFSFLFEKVHVLTPKVSLCGLHSSSDLAEIDGSMEETFEVLASDPAKFLFFVKCKSRGGAIPIPQPFTCKLEFKDAHEAELACKEGLICGKMLGSVGNLAWVRLLENKGKHELQDEVQAKSWKYSSVDSFCIDITSKEAKFKIRLSFNGTALNAFCNE
;
A
#
# COMPACT_ATOMS: atom_id res chain seq x y z
N MET A 1 -13.92 31.24 0.48
CA MET A 1 -12.84 30.24 0.54
C MET A 1 -12.08 30.29 1.88
N GLU A 2 -12.25 31.30 2.74
CA GLU A 2 -11.56 31.40 4.04
C GLU A 2 -12.06 30.40 5.11
N ASN A 3 -13.30 29.90 5.02
CA ASN A 3 -13.96 29.23 6.13
C ASN A 3 -13.66 27.70 6.24
N ALA A 4 -13.03 27.09 5.24
CA ALA A 4 -12.63 25.67 5.28
C ALA A 4 -11.50 25.42 6.30
N GLY A 5 -10.64 26.42 6.52
CA GLY A 5 -9.50 26.33 7.44
C GLY A 5 -9.92 26.12 8.89
N THR A 6 -10.92 26.84 9.37
CA THR A 6 -11.41 26.75 10.76
C THR A 6 -11.99 25.37 11.07
N ARG A 7 -12.77 24.82 10.13
CA ARG A 7 -13.38 23.50 10.29
C ARG A 7 -12.33 22.39 10.35
N ARG A 8 -11.29 22.49 9.51
CA ARG A 8 -10.14 21.57 9.51
C ARG A 8 -9.32 21.68 10.80
N TRP A 9 -9.04 22.89 11.26
CA TRP A 9 -8.34 23.14 12.53
C TRP A 9 -9.07 22.50 13.73
N LEU A 10 -10.40 22.60 13.77
CA LEU A 10 -11.21 21.93 14.80
C LEU A 10 -11.12 20.39 14.72
N ARG A 11 -10.96 19.81 13.53
CA ARG A 11 -10.74 18.35 13.38
C ARG A 11 -9.35 17.95 13.88
N SER A 12 -8.31 18.66 13.48
CA SER A 12 -6.93 18.34 13.88
C SER A 12 -6.71 18.48 15.39
N CYS A 13 -7.34 19.46 16.02
CA CYS A 13 -7.24 19.71 17.47
C CYS A 13 -8.33 19.01 18.30
N ARG A 14 -9.13 18.12 17.70
CA ARG A 14 -10.30 17.50 18.36
C ARG A 14 -9.96 16.84 19.69
N ARG A 15 -8.86 16.08 19.75
CA ARG A 15 -8.44 15.38 20.98
C ARG A 15 -8.05 16.37 22.08
N ASP A 16 -7.29 17.41 21.73
CA ASP A 16 -6.82 18.42 22.66
C ASP A 16 -7.95 19.28 23.22
N ILE A 17 -8.95 19.63 22.38
CA ILE A 17 -10.15 20.37 22.82
C ILE A 17 -10.97 19.53 23.81
N VAL A 18 -11.16 18.24 23.53
CA VAL A 18 -11.88 17.31 24.43
C VAL A 18 -11.18 17.18 25.79
N ASP A 19 -9.85 17.15 25.80
CA ASP A 19 -9.07 17.05 27.05
C ASP A 19 -8.96 18.39 27.80
N ALA A 20 -9.06 19.50 27.09
CA ALA A 20 -8.99 20.85 27.66
C ALA A 20 -10.30 21.27 28.34
N VAL A 21 -11.46 20.90 27.79
CA VAL A 21 -12.78 21.33 28.28
C VAL A 21 -13.36 20.30 29.26
N TYR A 22 -12.94 20.41 30.52
CA TYR A 22 -13.28 19.43 31.58
C TYR A 22 -14.66 19.65 32.23
N ASN A 23 -15.29 20.81 32.05
CA ASN A 23 -16.64 21.10 32.52
C ASN A 23 -17.43 21.77 31.40
N VAL A 24 -18.44 21.10 30.85
CA VAL A 24 -19.10 21.52 29.59
C VAL A 24 -20.21 22.55 29.78
N ASN A 25 -20.79 22.65 30.98
CA ASN A 25 -21.97 23.49 31.20
C ASN A 25 -21.71 24.99 30.93
N PRO A 26 -20.61 25.62 31.42
CA PRO A 26 -20.33 27.02 31.11
C PRO A 26 -20.12 27.28 29.62
N PHE A 27 -19.57 26.29 28.90
CA PHE A 27 -19.37 26.39 27.47
C PHE A 27 -20.70 26.26 26.71
N LEU A 28 -21.60 25.38 27.15
CA LEU A 28 -22.95 25.27 26.60
C LEU A 28 -23.74 26.57 26.76
N ASP A 29 -23.65 27.23 27.91
CA ASP A 29 -24.32 28.50 28.15
C ASP A 29 -23.84 29.59 27.15
N ILE A 30 -22.53 29.60 26.84
CA ILE A 30 -21.96 30.48 25.82
C ILE A 30 -22.54 30.14 24.44
N LEU A 31 -22.56 28.86 24.05
CA LEU A 31 -23.06 28.44 22.74
C LEU A 31 -24.56 28.74 22.55
N ILE A 32 -25.36 28.60 23.61
CA ILE A 32 -26.79 28.95 23.60
C ILE A 32 -26.95 30.47 23.48
N SER A 33 -26.18 31.26 24.24
CA SER A 33 -26.24 32.72 24.19
C SER A 33 -25.87 33.32 22.82
N LYS A 34 -25.12 32.56 22.02
CA LYS A 34 -24.71 32.93 20.66
C LYS A 34 -25.60 32.30 19.58
N GLU A 35 -26.69 31.64 19.98
CA GLU A 35 -27.65 30.97 19.10
C GLU A 35 -26.99 29.90 18.20
N LEU A 36 -25.87 29.32 18.65
CA LEU A 36 -25.17 28.26 17.92
C LEU A 36 -25.78 26.88 18.17
N LEU A 37 -26.38 26.67 19.35
CA LEU A 37 -27.08 25.43 19.69
C LEU A 37 -28.59 25.68 19.80
N GLN A 38 -29.35 24.93 19.00
CA GLN A 38 -30.80 24.83 19.15
C GLN A 38 -31.15 23.97 20.37
N MET A 39 -32.37 24.12 20.89
CA MET A 39 -32.77 23.44 22.12
C MET A 39 -32.76 21.90 21.99
N GLU A 40 -33.02 21.39 20.79
CA GLU A 40 -32.92 19.96 20.46
C GLU A 40 -31.49 19.43 20.58
N ASP A 41 -30.52 20.16 20.00
CA ASP A 41 -29.11 19.81 20.07
C ASP A 41 -28.56 19.93 21.50
N TYR A 42 -29.07 20.90 22.29
CA TYR A 42 -28.75 21.01 23.70
C TYR A 42 -29.16 19.77 24.50
N HIS A 43 -30.37 19.25 24.28
CA HIS A 43 -30.82 18.02 24.93
C HIS A 43 -29.98 16.80 24.52
N LEU A 44 -29.62 16.71 23.23
CA LEU A 44 -28.75 15.65 22.72
C LEU A 44 -27.39 15.63 23.44
N VAL A 45 -26.77 16.81 23.59
CA VAL A 45 -25.50 16.94 24.29
C VAL A 45 -25.69 16.68 25.79
N LYS A 46 -26.70 17.25 26.43
CA LYS A 46 -26.96 17.11 27.87
C LYS A 46 -27.10 15.65 28.31
N ASN A 47 -27.67 14.81 27.45
CA ASN A 47 -27.90 13.38 27.69
C ASN A 47 -26.63 12.51 27.61
N LYS A 48 -25.48 13.05 27.17
CA LYS A 48 -24.22 12.28 27.18
C LYS A 48 -23.69 12.10 28.62
N PRO A 49 -23.13 10.93 28.96
CA PRO A 49 -22.83 10.56 30.34
C PRO A 49 -21.62 11.31 30.92
N THR A 50 -20.61 11.61 30.10
CA THR A 50 -19.36 12.23 30.56
C THR A 50 -19.14 13.61 29.93
N PRO A 51 -18.42 14.53 30.59
CA PRO A 51 -18.00 15.81 30.00
C PRO A 51 -17.29 15.65 28.65
N GLN A 52 -16.43 14.65 28.52
CA GLN A 52 -15.70 14.38 27.28
C GLN A 52 -16.63 13.97 26.15
N ASP A 53 -17.61 13.11 26.43
CA ASP A 53 -18.61 12.69 25.43
C ASP A 53 -19.53 13.83 25.03
N LYS A 54 -19.82 14.75 25.96
CA LYS A 54 -20.54 15.99 25.66
C LYS A 54 -19.78 16.86 24.67
N ILE A 55 -18.48 17.09 24.89
CA ILE A 55 -17.66 17.89 23.96
C ILE A 55 -17.48 17.20 22.62
N ARG A 56 -17.25 15.88 22.59
CA ARG A 56 -17.19 15.12 21.33
C ARG A 56 -18.46 15.30 20.52
N CYS A 57 -19.60 15.20 21.18
CA CYS A 57 -20.92 15.40 20.58
C CYS A 57 -21.10 16.81 20.03
N ILE A 58 -20.65 17.85 20.75
CA ILE A 58 -20.67 19.23 20.24
C ILE A 58 -19.78 19.36 19.00
N LEU A 59 -18.56 18.80 19.02
CA LEU A 59 -17.66 18.84 17.87
C LEU A 59 -18.24 18.09 16.66
N ASP A 60 -18.97 16.99 16.89
CA ASP A 60 -19.69 16.28 15.81
C ASP A 60 -20.82 17.14 15.23
N LEU A 61 -21.56 17.87 16.05
CA LEU A 61 -22.59 18.81 15.60
C LEU A 61 -21.98 19.98 14.80
N VAL A 62 -20.82 20.49 15.21
CA VAL A 62 -20.11 21.55 14.48
C VAL A 62 -19.64 21.07 13.10
N GLN A 63 -19.23 19.81 12.97
CA GLN A 63 -18.81 19.25 11.67
C GLN A 63 -20.01 18.91 10.78
N SER A 64 -21.10 18.40 11.35
CA SER A 64 -22.23 17.91 10.57
C SER A 64 -23.29 18.97 10.25
N LYS A 65 -23.59 19.88 11.17
CA LYS A 65 -24.74 20.79 11.07
C LYS A 65 -24.38 22.27 10.93
N PHE A 66 -23.25 22.72 11.44
CA PHE A 66 -22.97 24.17 11.51
C PHE A 66 -22.61 24.71 10.13
N SER A 67 -23.18 25.85 9.76
CA SER A 67 -22.73 26.62 8.60
C SER A 67 -21.30 27.15 8.82
N PRO A 68 -20.57 27.52 7.75
CA PRO A 68 -19.21 28.04 7.89
C PRO A 68 -19.09 29.24 8.84
N GLU A 69 -20.07 30.16 8.83
CA GLU A 69 -20.13 31.29 9.76
C GLU A 69 -20.35 30.84 11.22
N GLN A 70 -21.14 29.79 11.43
CA GLN A 70 -21.36 29.21 12.76
C GLN A 70 -20.11 28.49 13.28
N VAL A 71 -19.31 27.88 12.40
CA VAL A 71 -18.04 27.25 12.76
C VAL A 71 -17.02 28.29 13.23
N GLU A 72 -16.96 29.46 12.59
CA GLU A 72 -16.11 30.57 13.02
C GLU A 72 -16.58 31.14 14.36
N LYS A 73 -17.88 31.42 14.51
CA LYS A 73 -18.45 31.84 15.79
C LYS A 73 -18.21 30.81 16.90
N PHE A 74 -18.22 29.52 16.58
CA PHE A 74 -17.87 28.46 17.52
C PHE A 74 -16.40 28.53 17.93
N ALA A 75 -15.48 28.74 16.99
CA ALA A 75 -14.06 28.94 17.29
C ALA A 75 -13.82 30.20 18.13
N GLU A 76 -14.57 31.28 17.89
CA GLU A 76 -14.56 32.46 18.76
C GLU A 76 -15.08 32.17 20.17
N CYS A 77 -16.14 31.37 20.31
CA CYS A 77 -16.65 30.95 21.61
C CYS A 77 -15.60 30.16 22.40
N LEU A 78 -14.85 29.27 21.72
CA LEU A 78 -13.72 28.56 22.33
C LEU A 78 -12.67 29.55 22.83
N LYS A 79 -12.29 30.55 22.01
CA LYS A 79 -11.35 31.61 22.40
C LYS A 79 -11.84 32.44 23.59
N GLN A 80 -13.13 32.77 23.63
CA GLN A 80 -13.74 33.53 24.74
C GLN A 80 -13.80 32.72 26.04
N SER A 81 -13.93 31.40 25.92
CA SER A 81 -14.01 30.49 27.07
C SER A 81 -12.66 30.17 27.74
N GLU A 82 -11.55 30.73 27.25
CA GLU A 82 -10.22 30.49 27.79
C GLU A 82 -10.01 30.91 29.25
N SER A 83 -10.73 31.93 29.69
CA SER A 83 -10.73 32.34 31.10
C SER A 83 -11.26 31.22 32.02
N CYS A 84 -12.19 30.41 31.50
CA CYS A 84 -12.79 29.26 32.17
C CYS A 84 -11.99 27.96 31.97
N TYR A 85 -11.21 27.85 30.88
CA TYR A 85 -10.43 26.66 30.55
C TYR A 85 -8.96 27.00 30.25
N PRO A 86 -8.09 27.08 31.28
CA PRO A 86 -6.69 27.47 31.10
C PRO A 86 -5.90 26.56 30.14
N LYS A 87 -6.30 25.29 29.99
CA LYS A 87 -5.69 24.34 29.05
C LYS A 87 -5.90 24.74 27.59
N LEU A 88 -6.95 25.51 27.27
CA LEU A 88 -7.18 26.04 25.93
C LEU A 88 -6.14 27.09 25.52
N LYS A 89 -5.45 27.74 26.46
CA LYS A 89 -4.38 28.69 26.11
C LYS A 89 -3.22 28.04 25.36
N LYS A 90 -2.97 26.74 25.58
CA LYS A 90 -1.94 25.99 24.85
C LYS A 90 -2.31 25.73 23.38
N LEU A 91 -3.58 25.88 23.02
CA LEU A 91 -4.09 25.73 21.65
C LEU A 91 -3.97 27.03 20.82
N LYS A 92 -3.77 28.18 21.48
CA LYS A 92 -3.67 29.49 20.83
C LYS A 92 -2.36 29.71 20.08
N ASP A 93 -1.30 29.03 20.50
CA ASP A 93 -0.02 29.04 19.77
C ASP A 93 -0.15 28.44 18.35
N TYR A 94 -1.33 27.89 18.01
CA TYR A 94 -1.62 27.21 16.75
C TYR A 94 -2.77 27.85 15.91
N SER A 95 -3.27 29.07 16.18
CA SER A 95 -4.37 29.66 15.37
C SER A 95 -4.24 31.15 14.99
N PHE A 96 -4.27 31.42 13.67
CA PHE A 96 -4.54 32.66 12.92
C PHE A 96 -3.96 33.99 13.46
N GLN A 97 -2.85 34.44 12.86
CA GLN A 97 -2.46 35.85 12.87
C GLN A 97 -3.21 36.59 11.74
N ASP A 98 -3.99 37.61 12.09
CA ASP A 98 -4.60 38.55 11.14
C ASP A 98 -3.51 39.50 10.60
N GLU A 99 -3.13 39.36 9.33
CA GLU A 99 -2.34 40.39 8.64
C GLU A 99 -3.26 41.50 8.11
N LYS A 100 -3.06 42.74 8.58
CA LYS A 100 -3.73 43.94 8.04
C LYS A 100 -3.19 44.29 6.64
N PRO A 101 -4.02 44.89 5.75
CA PRO A 101 -3.62 45.16 4.37
C PRO A 101 -2.72 46.40 4.28
N THR A 102 -1.62 46.28 3.52
CA THR A 102 -0.77 47.41 3.07
C THR A 102 -0.78 47.40 1.53
N PRO A 103 -0.83 48.56 0.83
CA PRO A 103 -1.20 48.58 -0.58
C PRO A 103 0.00 48.36 -1.52
N THR A 104 -0.25 47.53 -2.55
CA THR A 104 0.41 47.46 -3.88
C THR A 104 1.89 47.04 -3.93
N GLU A 105 2.17 45.80 -4.34
CA GLU A 105 2.74 45.44 -5.67
C GLU A 105 2.99 43.91 -5.80
N GLN A 106 2.37 43.35 -6.85
CA GLN A 106 2.68 42.16 -7.66
C GLN A 106 3.51 40.95 -7.11
N THR A 107 2.84 39.78 -7.15
CA THR A 107 3.37 38.44 -7.49
C THR A 107 4.25 37.69 -6.49
N THR A 108 3.66 36.84 -5.63
CA THR A 108 4.01 35.41 -5.41
C THR A 108 3.17 34.82 -4.27
N VAL A 109 2.54 33.66 -4.47
CA VAL A 109 1.74 32.95 -3.45
C VAL A 109 2.38 31.60 -3.18
N ALA A 110 3.03 31.44 -2.01
CA ALA A 110 3.31 30.17 -1.34
C ALA A 110 4.00 30.42 0.02
N SER A 111 3.26 30.93 1.01
CA SER A 111 3.80 31.09 2.38
C SER A 111 2.70 31.17 3.42
N SER A 112 2.27 30.01 3.94
CA SER A 112 1.67 29.97 5.29
C SER A 112 1.91 28.65 6.05
N VAL A 113 2.64 27.68 5.47
CA VAL A 113 3.11 26.47 6.19
C VAL A 113 4.59 26.58 6.58
N ARG A 114 5.29 27.67 6.19
CA ARG A 114 6.74 27.84 6.39
C ARG A 114 7.12 28.48 7.74
N GLU A 115 6.21 29.20 8.39
CA GLU A 115 6.54 30.05 9.55
C GLU A 115 6.27 29.43 10.93
N ASP A 116 5.34 28.48 11.03
CA ASP A 116 5.10 27.78 12.32
C ASP A 116 6.06 26.61 12.55
N PHE A 117 6.61 26.01 11.48
CA PHE A 117 7.58 24.91 11.57
C PHE A 117 9.05 25.34 11.56
N SER A 118 9.35 26.59 11.22
CA SER A 118 10.70 27.16 11.36
C SER A 118 11.04 27.52 12.82
N LYS A 119 10.05 27.51 13.73
CA LYS A 119 10.23 27.78 15.17
C LYS A 119 10.41 26.53 16.04
N MET A 120 10.29 25.31 15.49
CA MET A 120 10.65 24.09 16.21
C MET A 120 12.18 23.91 16.27
N ASN A 121 12.84 24.73 17.09
CA ASN A 121 14.12 24.35 17.67
C ASN A 121 13.83 23.21 18.66
N LEU A 122 14.04 21.97 18.22
CA LEU A 122 14.05 20.80 19.07
C LEU A 122 15.20 20.94 20.08
N LYS A 123 14.94 21.61 21.22
CA LYS A 123 15.86 21.61 22.36
C LYS A 123 15.96 20.18 22.90
N CYS A 124 16.92 19.42 22.37
CA CYS A 124 17.33 18.16 22.94
C CYS A 124 18.29 18.47 24.09
N GLY A 125 18.12 17.80 25.23
CA GLY A 125 18.79 18.13 26.50
C GLY A 125 20.29 18.34 26.34
N GLU A 126 20.78 19.41 26.96
CA GLU A 126 22.18 19.82 26.99
C GLU A 126 23.05 18.70 27.58
N GLN A 127 23.86 18.05 26.73
CA GLN A 127 25.27 17.77 27.02
C GLN A 127 26.01 17.16 25.82
N GLU A 128 27.22 17.71 25.62
CA GLU A 128 28.37 17.23 24.84
C GLU A 128 28.43 17.46 23.31
N GLN A 129 29.25 18.48 22.98
CA GLN A 129 30.10 18.67 21.79
C GLN A 129 29.46 18.70 20.39
N GLY A 130 29.17 19.94 19.94
CA GLY A 130 29.66 20.45 18.65
C GLY A 130 28.93 20.05 17.37
N GLU A 131 27.90 19.21 17.40
CA GLU A 131 27.05 18.99 16.22
C GLU A 131 25.95 20.06 16.17
N LYS A 132 26.04 20.96 15.19
CA LYS A 132 25.00 21.94 14.87
C LYS A 132 23.69 21.18 14.63
N GLU A 133 22.63 21.47 15.40
CA GLU A 133 21.30 20.90 15.18
C GLU A 133 20.89 21.12 13.72
N LEU A 134 20.74 20.03 12.96
CA LEU A 134 20.25 20.12 11.59
C LEU A 134 18.76 20.43 11.62
N GLY A 135 18.33 21.39 10.82
CA GLY A 135 16.91 21.67 10.65
C GLY A 135 16.21 20.49 9.97
N ILE A 136 14.89 20.39 10.14
CA ILE A 136 14.08 19.37 9.46
C ILE A 136 14.29 19.39 7.94
N GLN A 137 14.50 20.57 7.36
CA GLN A 137 14.77 20.75 5.93
C GLN A 137 16.09 20.09 5.50
N ASP A 138 17.13 20.19 6.34
CA ASP A 138 18.40 19.51 6.05
C ASP A 138 18.26 17.99 6.15
N LEU A 139 17.43 17.51 7.08
CA LEU A 139 17.10 16.09 7.21
C LEU A 139 16.29 15.57 6.02
N VAL A 140 15.31 16.34 5.54
CA VAL A 140 14.54 16.02 4.34
C VAL A 140 15.46 15.98 3.12
N ALA A 141 16.32 16.98 2.92
CA ALA A 141 17.29 16.98 1.82
C ALA A 141 18.25 15.79 1.91
N THR A 142 18.70 15.44 3.12
CA THR A 142 19.52 14.26 3.37
C THR A 142 18.77 12.98 3.01
N ALA A 143 17.51 12.85 3.44
CA ALA A 143 16.66 11.71 3.14
C ALA A 143 16.41 11.58 1.64
N GLN A 144 16.03 12.67 0.95
CA GLN A 144 15.86 12.68 -0.50
C GLN A 144 17.13 12.22 -1.23
N LYS A 145 18.30 12.68 -0.79
CA LYS A 145 19.59 12.24 -1.36
C LYS A 145 19.84 10.75 -1.12
N LEU A 146 19.64 10.26 0.10
CA LEU A 146 19.84 8.84 0.44
C LEU A 146 18.85 7.92 -0.30
N LEU A 147 17.62 8.39 -0.47
CA LEU A 147 16.53 7.70 -1.15
C LEU A 147 16.54 7.90 -2.68
N GLY A 148 17.53 8.61 -3.23
CA GLY A 148 17.64 8.84 -4.67
C GLY A 148 16.47 9.61 -5.28
N MET A 149 15.77 10.42 -4.48
CA MET A 149 14.64 11.23 -4.94
C MET A 149 15.16 12.46 -5.69
N HIS A 150 14.95 12.49 -7.00
CA HIS A 150 15.20 13.66 -7.84
C HIS A 150 13.95 14.54 -7.90
N GLU A 151 14.12 15.86 -7.97
CA GLU A 151 13.01 16.84 -7.96
C GLU A 151 11.93 16.58 -9.02
N THR A 152 12.31 16.04 -10.18
CA THR A 152 11.40 15.76 -11.30
C THR A 152 10.58 14.47 -11.15
N LYS A 153 10.88 13.64 -10.14
CA LYS A 153 10.31 12.29 -9.96
C LYS A 153 9.73 12.06 -8.57
N ILE A 154 9.48 13.13 -7.83
CA ILE A 154 9.02 13.08 -6.45
C ILE A 154 7.72 12.26 -6.29
N MET A 155 6.83 12.25 -7.28
CA MET A 155 5.60 11.44 -7.22
C MET A 155 5.82 9.94 -7.35
N GLU A 156 6.98 9.49 -7.87
CA GLU A 156 7.33 8.08 -8.10
C GLU A 156 7.84 7.37 -6.83
N PHE A 157 7.52 7.87 -5.63
CA PHE A 157 8.04 7.35 -4.36
C PHE A 157 6.93 7.01 -3.36
N ASP A 158 7.03 5.84 -2.73
CA ASP A 158 6.14 5.34 -1.69
C ASP A 158 6.62 5.80 -0.30
N SER A 159 6.25 7.03 0.06
CA SER A 159 6.58 7.62 1.37
C SER A 159 5.98 6.84 2.56
N LEU A 160 4.87 6.13 2.35
CA LEU A 160 4.27 5.28 3.39
C LEU A 160 5.20 4.12 3.73
N ALA A 161 5.72 3.43 2.70
CA ALA A 161 6.71 2.37 2.87
C ALA A 161 7.99 2.84 3.56
N VAL A 162 8.43 4.08 3.30
CA VAL A 162 9.54 4.70 4.03
C VAL A 162 9.21 4.79 5.52
N GLY A 163 8.02 5.31 5.86
CA GLY A 163 7.60 5.42 7.26
C GLY A 163 7.64 4.08 7.99
N MET A 164 7.16 3.02 7.32
CA MET A 164 7.22 1.65 7.85
C MET A 164 8.66 1.13 8.00
N ALA A 165 9.54 1.41 7.04
CA ALA A 165 10.97 1.06 7.11
C ALA A 165 11.70 1.77 8.27
N LEU A 166 11.28 3.00 8.58
CA LEU A 166 11.75 3.72 9.76
C LEU A 166 11.22 3.13 11.07
N GLY A 167 10.19 2.27 11.02
CA GLY A 167 9.58 1.63 12.18
C GLY A 167 8.35 2.35 12.71
N LEU A 168 7.74 3.26 11.93
CA LEU A 168 6.40 3.73 12.22
C LEU A 168 5.40 2.59 11.98
N SER A 169 4.33 2.56 12.78
CA SER A 169 3.21 1.67 12.46
C SER A 169 2.54 2.13 11.17
N HIS A 170 1.97 1.20 10.40
CA HIS A 170 1.24 1.56 9.18
C HIS A 170 0.17 2.62 9.45
N LYS A 171 -0.59 2.46 10.55
CA LYS A 171 -1.61 3.42 10.99
C LYS A 171 -1.01 4.82 11.20
N THR A 172 0.05 4.93 11.99
CA THR A 172 0.72 6.21 12.28
C THR A 172 1.25 6.88 11.01
N ALA A 173 1.84 6.10 10.10
CA ALA A 173 2.34 6.63 8.84
C ALA A 173 1.19 7.07 7.91
N THR A 174 0.06 6.35 7.90
CA THR A 174 -1.14 6.73 7.13
C THR A 174 -1.75 8.02 7.67
N GLU A 175 -1.97 8.10 8.98
CA GLU A 175 -2.47 9.31 9.66
C GLU A 175 -1.60 10.54 9.36
N ALA A 176 -0.27 10.37 9.31
CA ALA A 176 0.63 11.45 8.95
C ALA A 176 0.40 11.97 7.52
N LEU A 177 0.14 11.08 6.56
CA LEU A 177 -0.08 11.45 5.16
C LEU A 177 -1.49 12.03 4.93
N GLU A 178 -2.50 11.57 5.67
CA GLU A 178 -3.89 12.06 5.58
C GLU A 178 -4.04 13.54 5.99
N THR A 179 -3.08 14.09 6.74
CA THR A 179 -3.09 15.51 7.12
C THR A 179 -2.69 16.47 6.00
N LEU A 180 -2.26 15.95 4.85
CA LEU A 180 -1.70 16.76 3.76
C LEU A 180 -2.76 17.18 2.74
N ASP A 181 -2.66 18.43 2.30
CA ASP A 181 -3.52 19.01 1.27
C ASP A 181 -3.19 18.57 -0.16
N ASN A 182 -2.02 17.94 -0.34
CA ASN A 182 -1.57 17.44 -1.61
C ASN A 182 -0.79 16.14 -1.42
N TRP A 183 -0.60 15.45 -2.53
CA TRP A 183 0.05 14.14 -2.60
C TRP A 183 1.47 14.24 -3.17
N ASP A 184 2.04 15.45 -3.09
CA ASP A 184 3.42 15.72 -3.44
C ASP A 184 4.35 14.88 -2.54
N GLY A 185 5.23 14.11 -3.18
CA GLY A 185 6.12 13.19 -2.47
C GLY A 185 7.09 13.86 -1.51
N HIS A 186 7.46 15.13 -1.71
CA HIS A 186 8.35 15.86 -0.79
C HIS A 186 7.60 16.22 0.48
N ASN A 187 6.36 16.73 0.36
CA ASN A 187 5.51 16.99 1.52
C ASN A 187 5.19 15.71 2.29
N GLN A 188 4.90 14.63 1.56
CA GLN A 188 4.67 13.32 2.17
C GLN A 188 5.89 12.77 2.91
N LEU A 189 7.08 12.81 2.30
CA LEU A 189 8.30 12.40 2.97
C LEU A 189 8.56 13.27 4.21
N THR A 190 8.36 14.58 4.09
CA THR A 190 8.53 15.52 5.22
C THR A 190 7.61 15.15 6.38
N ALA A 191 6.33 14.89 6.13
CA ALA A 191 5.37 14.48 7.16
C ALA A 191 5.78 13.17 7.85
N ILE A 192 6.27 12.20 7.09
CA ILE A 192 6.75 10.92 7.61
C ILE A 192 7.98 11.10 8.50
N LEU A 193 8.98 11.86 8.04
CA LEU A 193 10.20 12.11 8.80
C LEU A 193 9.93 12.89 10.08
N GLN A 194 9.06 13.91 10.02
CA GLN A 194 8.60 14.66 11.18
C GLN A 194 7.88 13.75 12.18
N THR A 195 6.96 12.91 11.71
CA THR A 195 6.23 11.96 12.57
C THR A 195 7.19 11.00 13.28
N PHE A 196 8.20 10.50 12.56
CA PHE A 196 9.27 9.69 13.16
C PHE A 196 10.07 10.46 14.22
N LEU A 197 10.47 11.70 13.95
CA LEU A 197 11.24 12.51 14.90
C LEU A 197 10.44 12.87 16.14
N VAL A 198 9.15 13.15 16.01
CA VAL A 198 8.25 13.39 17.14
C VAL A 198 8.14 12.14 18.02
N ALA A 199 8.01 10.96 17.39
CA ALA A 199 7.89 9.69 18.11
C ALA A 199 9.20 9.23 18.76
N SER A 200 10.34 9.41 18.09
CA SER A 200 11.64 8.88 18.53
C SER A 200 12.48 9.88 19.33
N LYS A 201 12.33 11.17 19.06
CA LYS A 201 13.20 12.27 19.53
C LYS A 201 14.69 12.02 19.24
N ASP A 202 15.01 11.27 18.19
CA ASP A 202 16.38 10.85 17.87
C ASP A 202 16.70 11.02 16.37
N PRO A 203 17.32 12.16 15.98
CA PRO A 203 17.71 12.40 14.59
C PRO A 203 18.88 11.51 14.13
N LYS A 204 19.74 11.04 15.05
CA LYS A 204 20.84 10.12 14.70
C LYS A 204 20.29 8.76 14.30
N ARG A 205 19.29 8.28 15.04
CA ARG A 205 18.55 7.07 14.69
C ARG A 205 17.84 7.19 13.35
N LEU A 206 17.23 8.35 13.04
CA LEU A 206 16.62 8.57 11.73
C LEU A 206 17.65 8.39 10.59
N ARG A 207 18.82 9.04 10.70
CA ARG A 207 19.88 8.92 9.69
C ARG A 207 20.40 7.50 9.53
N SER A 208 20.60 6.80 10.65
CA SER A 208 21.00 5.39 10.65
C SER A 208 20.00 4.53 9.89
N LYS A 209 18.70 4.67 10.17
CA LYS A 209 17.65 3.92 9.47
C LYS A 209 17.56 4.28 7.98
N LEU A 210 17.64 5.56 7.64
CA LEU A 210 17.65 6.02 6.25
C LEU A 210 18.88 5.51 5.48
N ALA A 211 20.04 5.37 6.12
CA ALA A 211 21.25 4.88 5.46
C ALA A 211 21.16 3.40 5.03
N VAL A 212 20.29 2.61 5.68
CA VAL A 212 20.04 1.21 5.33
C VAL A 212 18.91 1.07 4.29
N CYS A 213 18.09 2.11 4.11
CA CYS A 213 17.02 2.15 3.13
C CYS A 213 17.59 2.24 1.71
N GLN A 214 17.20 1.31 0.84
CA GLN A 214 17.58 1.37 -0.56
C GLN A 214 16.53 2.11 -1.38
N PRO A 215 16.93 3.09 -2.24
CA PRO A 215 16.01 3.84 -3.09
C PRO A 215 14.99 2.98 -3.83
N ASP A 216 15.46 1.88 -4.45
CA ASP A 216 14.63 1.07 -5.33
C ASP A 216 13.46 0.37 -4.63
N TRP A 217 13.52 0.18 -3.30
CA TRP A 217 12.47 -0.48 -2.51
C TRP A 217 11.19 0.36 -2.41
N PHE A 218 11.34 1.66 -2.55
CA PHE A 218 10.27 2.63 -2.37
C PHE A 218 9.90 3.31 -3.69
N GLN A 219 10.61 3.00 -4.78
CA GLN A 219 10.26 3.51 -6.09
C GLN A 219 8.99 2.82 -6.60
N VAL A 220 8.18 3.60 -7.29
CA VAL A 220 7.04 3.10 -8.04
C VAL A 220 7.54 2.61 -9.41
N SER A 221 6.97 1.52 -9.90
CA SER A 221 7.24 0.98 -11.24
C SER A 221 6.89 2.00 -12.33
N PRO A 222 7.44 1.88 -13.55
CA PRO A 222 7.04 2.73 -14.68
C PRO A 222 5.52 2.74 -14.90
N ARG A 223 4.87 1.58 -14.81
CA ARG A 223 3.40 1.47 -14.86
C ARG A 223 2.73 2.31 -13.77
N GLY A 224 3.14 2.16 -12.51
CA GLY A 224 2.55 2.94 -11.42
C GLY A 224 2.80 4.45 -11.58
N ALA A 225 3.98 4.87 -12.05
CA ALA A 225 4.27 6.26 -12.37
C ALA A 225 3.34 6.82 -13.45
N PHE A 226 3.01 6.04 -14.48
CA PHE A 226 2.01 6.43 -15.48
C PHE A 226 0.61 6.59 -14.87
N LEU A 227 0.21 5.70 -13.96
CA LEU A 227 -1.09 5.79 -13.28
C LEU A 227 -1.16 7.02 -12.35
N LEU A 228 -0.08 7.32 -11.62
CA LEU A 228 0.01 8.53 -10.80
C LEU A 228 -0.04 9.79 -11.66
N ASN A 229 0.63 9.80 -12.81
CA ASN A 229 0.51 10.90 -13.76
C ASN A 229 -0.93 11.04 -14.30
N LEU A 230 -1.61 9.93 -14.58
CA LEU A 230 -3.01 9.94 -15.03
C LEU A 230 -3.95 10.52 -13.96
N LEU A 231 -3.73 10.16 -12.69
CA LEU A 231 -4.45 10.74 -11.55
C LEU A 231 -4.16 12.24 -11.37
N SER A 232 -2.93 12.69 -11.65
CA SER A 232 -2.56 14.11 -11.57
C SER A 232 -3.25 14.92 -12.65
N ILE A 233 -3.36 14.38 -13.87
CA ILE A 233 -4.14 14.97 -14.95
C ILE A 233 -5.62 15.00 -14.56
N ALA A 234 -6.17 13.88 -14.07
CA ALA A 234 -7.55 13.80 -13.60
C ALA A 234 -7.89 14.84 -12.52
N GLN A 235 -6.99 15.05 -11.55
CA GLN A 235 -7.18 16.07 -10.52
C GLN A 235 -7.19 17.49 -11.10
N ARG A 236 -6.32 17.75 -12.07
CA ARG A 236 -6.25 19.06 -12.74
C ARG A 236 -7.53 19.33 -13.52
N ASP A 237 -7.98 18.36 -14.32
CA ASP A 237 -9.19 18.46 -15.12
C ASP A 237 -10.42 18.67 -14.21
N TYR A 238 -10.48 17.98 -13.08
CA TYR A 238 -11.54 18.17 -12.08
C TYR A 238 -11.57 19.59 -11.50
N SER A 239 -10.41 20.24 -11.38
CA SER A 239 -10.29 21.59 -10.81
C SER A 239 -10.69 22.70 -11.80
N GLU A 240 -10.94 22.35 -13.07
CA GLU A 240 -11.39 23.30 -14.08
C GLU A 240 -12.86 23.69 -13.90
N THR A 241 -13.27 24.85 -14.42
CA THR A 241 -14.63 25.39 -14.23
C THR A 241 -15.72 24.56 -14.94
N ASN A 242 -15.34 23.77 -15.95
CA ASN A 242 -16.23 22.88 -16.71
C ASN A 242 -15.49 21.57 -17.05
N PRO A 243 -15.32 20.66 -16.08
CA PRO A 243 -14.58 19.41 -16.32
C PRO A 243 -15.27 18.55 -17.38
N ASP A 244 -14.49 17.97 -18.30
CA ASP A 244 -14.98 16.90 -19.16
C ASP A 244 -15.13 15.62 -18.32
N TRP A 245 -16.32 15.44 -17.75
CA TRP A 245 -16.62 14.31 -16.88
C TRP A 245 -16.44 12.95 -17.57
N LYS A 246 -16.59 12.85 -18.89
CA LYS A 246 -16.36 11.59 -19.62
C LYS A 246 -14.88 11.24 -19.63
N ASP A 247 -14.06 12.26 -19.83
CA ASP A 247 -12.61 12.15 -19.82
C ASP A 247 -12.09 11.78 -18.43
N LEU A 248 -12.55 12.49 -17.39
CA LEU A 248 -12.22 12.19 -15.99
C LEU A 248 -12.64 10.75 -15.59
N LYS A 249 -13.85 10.35 -15.95
CA LYS A 249 -14.38 9.00 -15.70
C LYS A 249 -13.50 7.93 -16.31
N LEU A 250 -13.07 8.13 -17.56
CA LEU A 250 -12.21 7.19 -18.24
C LEU A 250 -10.85 7.08 -17.55
N LYS A 251 -10.23 8.19 -17.15
CA LYS A 251 -8.96 8.19 -16.40
C LYS A 251 -9.06 7.38 -15.11
N MET A 252 -10.09 7.64 -14.31
CA MET A 252 -10.33 6.93 -13.06
C MET A 252 -10.62 5.44 -13.31
N ALA A 253 -11.43 5.12 -14.32
CA ALA A 253 -11.76 3.74 -14.67
C ALA A 253 -10.52 2.93 -15.07
N VAL A 254 -9.56 3.55 -15.78
CA VAL A 254 -8.28 2.93 -16.13
C VAL A 254 -7.44 2.64 -14.87
N VAL A 255 -7.35 3.60 -13.95
CA VAL A 255 -6.58 3.41 -12.70
C VAL A 255 -7.20 2.31 -11.87
N VAL A 256 -8.52 2.34 -11.69
CA VAL A 256 -9.25 1.31 -10.94
C VAL A 256 -9.13 -0.06 -11.60
N HIS A 257 -9.19 -0.14 -12.93
CA HIS A 257 -8.93 -1.38 -13.67
C HIS A 257 -7.57 -1.97 -13.28
N GLU A 258 -6.50 -1.19 -13.37
CA GLU A 258 -5.16 -1.67 -13.05
C GLU A 258 -5.05 -2.10 -11.58
N CYS A 259 -5.63 -1.34 -10.64
CA CYS A 259 -5.66 -1.75 -9.24
C CYS A 259 -6.42 -3.07 -9.02
N LEU A 260 -7.58 -3.23 -9.66
CA LEU A 260 -8.38 -4.46 -9.59
C LEU A 260 -7.62 -5.66 -10.16
N VAL A 261 -6.94 -5.50 -11.29
CA VAL A 261 -6.10 -6.55 -11.89
C VAL A 261 -5.01 -7.03 -10.93
N GLU A 262 -4.52 -6.16 -10.05
CA GLU A 262 -3.48 -6.54 -9.09
C GLU A 262 -3.97 -7.30 -7.87
N VAL A 263 -5.25 -7.19 -7.54
CA VAL A 263 -5.83 -7.82 -6.34
C VAL A 263 -6.75 -8.99 -6.65
N LEU A 264 -7.48 -8.94 -7.77
CA LEU A 264 -8.48 -9.95 -8.10
C LEU A 264 -7.82 -11.21 -8.67
N GLN A 265 -8.36 -12.36 -8.27
CA GLN A 265 -7.96 -13.66 -8.82
C GLN A 265 -8.53 -13.91 -10.22
N ASP A 266 -9.75 -13.41 -10.49
CA ASP A 266 -10.39 -13.53 -11.81
C ASP A 266 -10.19 -12.25 -12.63
N PRO A 267 -9.39 -12.30 -13.71
CA PRO A 267 -9.17 -11.16 -14.59
C PRO A 267 -10.42 -10.67 -15.32
N HIS A 268 -11.44 -11.51 -15.51
CA HIS A 268 -12.68 -11.10 -16.19
C HIS A 268 -13.56 -10.22 -15.29
N GLU A 269 -13.46 -10.39 -13.97
CA GLU A 269 -14.21 -9.58 -13.02
C GLU A 269 -13.76 -8.11 -13.07
N ALA A 270 -12.44 -7.86 -13.08
CA ALA A 270 -11.87 -6.52 -13.20
C ALA A 270 -12.37 -5.81 -14.47
N LEU A 271 -12.34 -6.51 -15.61
CA LEU A 271 -12.80 -5.97 -16.88
C LEU A 271 -14.30 -5.67 -16.87
N LYS A 272 -15.11 -6.57 -16.31
CA LYS A 272 -16.56 -6.41 -16.24
C LYS A 272 -16.95 -5.19 -15.41
N LEU A 273 -16.33 -4.97 -14.26
CA LEU A 273 -16.60 -3.81 -13.40
C LEU A 273 -16.28 -2.50 -14.13
N VAL A 274 -15.14 -2.46 -14.82
CA VAL A 274 -14.72 -1.27 -15.56
C VAL A 274 -15.60 -1.02 -16.78
N GLU A 275 -16.05 -2.07 -17.48
CA GLU A 275 -17.04 -1.91 -18.54
C GLU A 275 -18.37 -1.37 -18.02
N GLN A 276 -18.82 -1.78 -16.83
CA GLN A 276 -20.03 -1.26 -16.21
C GLN A 276 -19.89 0.23 -15.86
N ILE A 277 -18.73 0.61 -15.30
CA ILE A 277 -18.38 2.01 -15.07
C ILE A 277 -18.48 2.77 -16.39
N LEU A 278 -17.73 2.38 -17.42
CA LEU A 278 -17.66 3.11 -18.70
C LEU A 278 -19.00 3.17 -19.47
N LYS A 279 -19.86 2.16 -19.36
CA LYS A 279 -21.18 2.13 -20.03
C LYS A 279 -22.21 3.05 -19.37
N SER A 280 -22.01 3.44 -18.10
CA SER A 280 -22.97 4.30 -17.44
C SER A 280 -22.95 5.72 -18.06
N PRO A 281 -24.10 6.26 -18.50
CA PRO A 281 -24.19 7.43 -19.37
C PRO A 281 -23.73 8.74 -18.70
N GLU A 282 -23.81 8.83 -17.37
CA GLU A 282 -23.41 10.00 -16.59
C GLU A 282 -22.72 9.57 -15.29
N LEU A 283 -21.91 10.47 -14.72
CA LEU A 283 -21.32 10.32 -13.39
C LEU A 283 -22.36 10.60 -12.29
N GLY A 284 -23.57 10.06 -12.45
CA GLY A 284 -24.59 10.06 -11.39
C GLY A 284 -24.29 8.99 -10.34
N ASP A 285 -25.13 8.93 -9.31
CA ASP A 285 -24.95 8.08 -8.12
C ASP A 285 -24.54 6.63 -8.48
N SER A 286 -25.20 6.03 -9.47
CA SER A 286 -24.88 4.66 -9.92
C SER A 286 -23.45 4.43 -10.45
N SER A 287 -22.82 5.41 -11.10
CA SER A 287 -21.42 5.30 -11.55
C SER A 287 -20.46 5.39 -10.38
N LEU A 288 -20.76 6.30 -9.45
CA LEU A 288 -19.94 6.53 -8.28
C LEU A 288 -20.00 5.32 -7.34
N ASP A 289 -21.16 4.71 -7.17
CA ASP A 289 -21.33 3.46 -6.42
C ASP A 289 -20.49 2.33 -7.02
N LEU A 290 -20.48 2.17 -8.36
CA LEU A 290 -19.62 1.18 -9.01
C LEU A 290 -18.12 1.45 -8.80
N PHE A 291 -17.72 2.73 -8.79
CA PHE A 291 -16.35 3.11 -8.43
C PHE A 291 -16.03 2.79 -6.98
N LYS A 292 -16.94 3.10 -6.05
CA LYS A 292 -16.80 2.79 -4.63
C LYS A 292 -16.67 1.29 -4.43
N ASP A 293 -17.59 0.49 -4.98
CA ASP A 293 -17.56 -0.97 -4.89
C ASP A 293 -16.25 -1.55 -5.44
N SER A 294 -15.76 -1.01 -6.55
CA SER A 294 -14.49 -1.43 -7.14
C SER A 294 -13.31 -1.09 -6.24
N LEU A 295 -13.27 0.12 -5.67
CA LEU A 295 -12.22 0.54 -4.75
C LEU A 295 -12.30 -0.17 -3.40
N GLN A 296 -13.50 -0.49 -2.90
CA GLN A 296 -13.69 -1.32 -1.71
C GLN A 296 -13.06 -2.68 -1.93
N LYS A 297 -13.29 -3.32 -3.08
CA LYS A 297 -12.66 -4.61 -3.41
C LYS A 297 -11.14 -4.52 -3.39
N VAL A 298 -10.57 -3.40 -3.83
CA VAL A 298 -9.13 -3.15 -3.72
C VAL A 298 -8.73 -2.97 -2.25
N ALA A 299 -9.41 -2.09 -1.52
CA ALA A 299 -9.15 -1.77 -0.12
C ALA A 299 -9.33 -2.97 0.83
N ASP A 300 -10.21 -3.92 0.52
CA ASP A 300 -10.40 -5.14 1.31
C ASP A 300 -9.15 -6.03 1.33
N HIS A 301 -8.24 -5.87 0.35
CA HIS A 301 -6.93 -6.52 0.34
C HIS A 301 -5.89 -5.77 1.20
N PHE A 302 -6.24 -4.59 1.73
CA PHE A 302 -5.39 -3.74 2.55
C PHE A 302 -6.13 -3.38 3.85
N THR A 303 -5.91 -4.18 4.88
CA THR A 303 -6.56 -4.01 6.20
C THR A 303 -6.44 -2.60 6.76
N ALA A 304 -5.35 -1.89 6.47
CA ALA A 304 -5.13 -0.53 6.91
C ALA A 304 -6.01 0.50 6.20
N TYR A 305 -6.33 0.31 4.92
CA TYR A 305 -7.19 1.22 4.16
C TYR A 305 -8.65 0.90 4.29
N LYS A 306 -9.01 -0.30 4.73
CA LYS A 306 -10.41 -0.70 4.88
C LYS A 306 -11.20 0.29 5.73
N THR A 307 -10.70 0.62 6.93
CA THR A 307 -11.39 1.57 7.83
C THR A 307 -11.49 2.96 7.20
N THR A 308 -10.39 3.48 6.64
CA THR A 308 -10.38 4.78 5.96
C THR A 308 -11.36 4.79 4.79
N PHE A 309 -11.43 3.71 4.01
CA PHE A 309 -12.35 3.60 2.88
C PHE A 309 -13.81 3.50 3.32
N ASP A 310 -14.11 2.76 4.39
CA ASP A 310 -15.45 2.66 4.96
C ASP A 310 -15.94 4.03 5.46
N GLU A 311 -15.07 4.82 6.11
CA GLU A 311 -15.34 6.19 6.53
C GLU A 311 -15.54 7.14 5.33
N LEU A 312 -14.64 7.09 4.35
CA LEU A 312 -14.75 7.91 3.13
C LEU A 312 -15.97 7.56 2.29
N SER A 313 -16.37 6.30 2.23
CA SER A 313 -17.53 5.86 1.47
C SER A 313 -18.83 6.52 1.95
N GLN A 314 -18.94 6.73 3.26
CA GLN A 314 -20.04 7.46 3.90
C GLN A 314 -19.96 8.96 3.59
N GLU A 315 -18.76 9.56 3.59
CA GLU A 315 -18.58 10.99 3.28
C GLU A 315 -18.76 11.35 1.80
N ILE A 316 -18.48 10.41 0.89
CA ILE A 316 -18.62 10.59 -0.55
C ILE A 316 -20.09 10.69 -0.98
N GLU A 317 -21.05 10.21 -0.17
CA GLU A 317 -22.50 10.38 -0.43
C GLU A 317 -22.89 11.86 -0.60
N ASN A 318 -22.11 12.78 -0.03
CA ASN A 318 -22.38 14.21 -0.12
C ASN A 318 -21.87 14.88 -1.41
N ASN A 319 -21.24 14.12 -2.34
CA ASN A 319 -20.69 14.61 -3.62
C ASN A 319 -19.87 15.91 -3.49
N SER A 320 -19.14 16.06 -2.38
CA SER A 320 -18.36 17.27 -2.12
C SER A 320 -17.00 17.22 -2.81
N SER A 321 -16.45 18.39 -3.15
CA SER A 321 -15.08 18.49 -3.67
C SER A 321 -14.03 17.95 -2.69
N GLU A 322 -14.29 18.02 -1.37
CA GLU A 322 -13.41 17.45 -0.35
C GLU A 322 -13.41 15.92 -0.44
N SER A 323 -14.59 15.31 -0.58
CA SER A 323 -14.76 13.86 -0.70
C SER A 323 -14.02 13.30 -1.93
N TRP A 324 -14.03 14.03 -3.05
CA TRP A 324 -13.29 13.63 -4.25
C TRP A 324 -11.77 13.72 -4.07
N GLN A 325 -11.28 14.77 -3.40
CA GLN A 325 -9.84 14.91 -3.09
C GLN A 325 -9.34 13.79 -2.18
N LEU A 326 -10.12 13.43 -1.16
CA LEU A 326 -9.79 12.32 -0.28
C LEU A 326 -9.80 10.98 -1.02
N LEU A 327 -10.77 10.76 -1.90
CA LEU A 327 -10.80 9.57 -2.76
C LEU A 327 -9.56 9.50 -3.66
N LEU A 328 -9.21 10.59 -4.33
CA LEU A 328 -8.00 10.66 -5.16
C LEU A 328 -6.75 10.35 -4.33
N PHE A 329 -6.62 10.94 -3.15
CA PHE A 329 -5.50 10.68 -2.25
C PHE A 329 -5.39 9.19 -1.90
N LEU A 330 -6.50 8.55 -1.57
CA LEU A 330 -6.48 7.13 -1.27
C LEU A 330 -6.06 6.28 -2.48
N VAL A 331 -6.63 6.57 -3.66
CA VAL A 331 -6.26 5.86 -4.90
C VAL A 331 -4.78 6.03 -5.22
N VAL A 332 -4.21 7.20 -4.96
CA VAL A 332 -2.77 7.46 -5.11
C VAL A 332 -1.94 6.56 -4.20
N GLN A 333 -2.33 6.42 -2.93
CA GLN A 333 -1.59 5.56 -2.01
C GLN A 333 -1.72 4.08 -2.40
N LEU A 334 -2.91 3.65 -2.81
CA LEU A 334 -3.14 2.31 -3.36
C LEU A 334 -2.27 2.05 -4.59
N VAL A 335 -2.15 3.01 -5.51
CA VAL A 335 -1.28 2.88 -6.68
C VAL A 335 0.19 2.73 -6.27
N ARG A 336 0.67 3.52 -5.30
CA ARG A 336 2.05 3.42 -4.82
C ARG A 336 2.35 2.06 -4.20
N GLU A 337 1.42 1.55 -3.40
CA GLU A 337 1.59 0.25 -2.74
C GLU A 337 1.45 -0.94 -3.70
N LEU A 338 0.51 -0.88 -4.65
CA LEU A 338 0.26 -1.94 -5.61
C LEU A 338 1.32 -2.04 -6.71
N PHE A 339 1.90 -0.90 -7.10
CA PHE A 339 2.78 -0.80 -8.26
C PHE A 339 4.21 -0.44 -7.89
N ARG A 340 4.73 -0.96 -6.76
CA ARG A 340 6.15 -0.82 -6.41
C ARG A 340 7.06 -1.37 -7.50
N LYS A 341 8.24 -0.77 -7.64
CA LYS A 341 9.24 -1.14 -8.64
C LYS A 341 9.79 -2.52 -8.33
N VAL A 342 9.65 -3.43 -9.28
CA VAL A 342 10.29 -4.74 -9.28
C VAL A 342 11.63 -4.59 -9.98
N ILE A 343 12.75 -4.76 -9.25
CA ILE A 343 14.08 -4.70 -9.86
C ILE A 343 14.37 -6.01 -10.61
N CYS A 344 14.15 -7.15 -9.93
CA CYS A 344 14.38 -8.49 -10.45
C CYS A 344 13.34 -9.47 -9.89
N GLY A 345 12.96 -10.47 -10.68
CA GLY A 345 12.18 -11.61 -10.21
C GLY A 345 10.80 -11.28 -9.63
N SER A 346 10.51 -11.85 -8.46
CA SER A 346 9.24 -11.69 -7.76
C SER A 346 9.35 -10.69 -6.61
N VAL A 347 8.43 -9.74 -6.53
CA VAL A 347 8.23 -8.89 -5.34
C VAL A 347 7.08 -9.45 -4.53
N TYR A 348 7.20 -9.45 -3.21
CA TYR A 348 6.11 -9.86 -2.34
C TYR A 348 5.42 -8.65 -1.74
N ARG A 349 4.10 -8.60 -1.93
CA ARG A 349 3.23 -7.74 -1.13
C ARG A 349 3.13 -8.35 0.26
N LEU A 350 3.31 -7.52 1.28
CA LEU A 350 3.24 -7.93 2.67
C LEU A 350 1.98 -7.38 3.32
N GLN A 351 1.02 -8.25 3.60
CA GLN A 351 -0.16 -7.87 4.35
C GLN A 351 0.01 -8.24 5.83
N GLN A 352 0.00 -7.24 6.71
CA GLN A 352 0.12 -7.48 8.14
C GLN A 352 -1.22 -8.01 8.68
N LEU A 353 -1.26 -9.29 9.05
CA LEU A 353 -2.43 -9.95 9.64
C LEU A 353 -2.51 -9.75 11.16
N ALA A 354 -1.34 -9.67 11.80
CA ALA A 354 -1.17 -9.42 13.22
C ALA A 354 0.16 -8.68 13.45
N PRO A 355 0.43 -8.09 14.63
CA PRO A 355 1.63 -7.28 14.86
C PRO A 355 2.96 -7.92 14.43
N SER A 356 3.06 -9.25 14.50
CA SER A 356 4.24 -10.04 14.15
C SER A 356 4.01 -11.03 13.02
N THR A 357 2.87 -10.97 12.30
CA THR A 357 2.52 -11.95 11.27
C THR A 357 2.17 -11.24 9.97
N TYR A 358 2.86 -11.64 8.91
CA TYR A 358 2.71 -11.12 7.56
C TYR A 358 2.26 -12.25 6.63
N GLU A 359 1.23 -11.99 5.84
CA GLU A 359 0.89 -12.77 4.66
C GLU A 359 1.66 -12.21 3.46
N CYS A 360 2.20 -13.11 2.66
CA CYS A 360 3.03 -12.79 1.53
C CYS A 360 2.29 -13.16 0.25
N THR A 361 1.99 -12.15 -0.57
CA THR A 361 1.35 -12.34 -1.86
C THR A 361 2.34 -12.00 -2.96
N GLU A 362 2.68 -12.99 -3.78
CA GLU A 362 3.61 -12.79 -4.89
C GLU A 362 3.01 -11.82 -5.93
N HIS A 363 3.74 -10.74 -6.20
CA HIS A 363 3.51 -9.81 -7.28
C HIS A 363 4.55 -10.07 -8.37
N SER A 364 4.19 -10.95 -9.30
CA SER A 364 5.05 -11.45 -10.35
C SER A 364 4.26 -11.61 -11.64
N LEU A 365 4.89 -11.35 -12.78
CA LEU A 365 4.34 -11.68 -14.10
C LEU A 365 4.25 -13.19 -14.32
N TRP A 366 4.84 -14.01 -13.44
CA TRP A 366 4.95 -15.47 -13.57
C TRP A 366 4.11 -16.23 -12.53
N SER A 367 2.88 -15.78 -12.28
CA SER A 367 1.98 -16.47 -11.32
C SER A 367 1.64 -17.92 -11.73
N VAL A 368 1.85 -18.25 -13.01
CA VAL A 368 1.57 -19.55 -13.62
C VAL A 368 2.86 -20.25 -14.03
N THR A 369 3.01 -21.49 -13.56
CA THR A 369 4.18 -22.36 -13.76
C THR A 369 3.96 -23.42 -14.84
N SER A 370 2.95 -23.29 -15.69
CA SER A 370 2.58 -24.26 -16.73
C SER A 370 2.87 -23.78 -18.16
N PHE A 371 3.27 -22.51 -18.32
CA PHE A 371 3.56 -21.94 -19.62
C PHE A 371 4.90 -22.49 -20.16
N ASP A 372 5.05 -22.61 -21.47
CA ASP A 372 6.30 -23.14 -22.06
C ASP A 372 7.30 -22.05 -22.45
N GLY A 373 6.84 -20.81 -22.58
CA GLY A 373 7.65 -19.74 -23.16
C GLY A 373 7.88 -19.92 -24.66
N LEU A 374 8.37 -18.87 -25.28
CA LEU A 374 8.85 -18.83 -26.65
C LEU A 374 10.37 -18.97 -26.66
N ARG A 375 10.89 -19.72 -27.62
CA ARG A 375 12.34 -19.82 -27.85
C ARG A 375 12.90 -18.45 -28.26
N PRO A 376 14.13 -18.08 -27.85
CA PRO A 376 14.75 -16.79 -28.20
C PRO A 376 14.74 -16.47 -29.71
N ARG A 377 14.89 -17.49 -30.56
CA ARG A 377 14.83 -17.35 -32.03
C ARG A 377 13.48 -16.82 -32.54
N ASN A 378 12.38 -17.14 -31.87
CA ASN A 378 11.04 -16.68 -32.24
C ASN A 378 10.86 -15.22 -31.82
N LEU A 379 11.37 -14.85 -30.64
CA LEU A 379 11.33 -13.47 -30.15
C LEU A 379 12.16 -12.51 -31.01
N LYS A 380 13.36 -12.93 -31.46
CA LYS A 380 14.21 -12.12 -32.36
C LYS A 380 13.48 -11.70 -33.65
N ARG A 381 12.59 -12.54 -34.19
CA ARG A 381 11.80 -12.21 -35.39
C ARG A 381 10.80 -11.07 -35.17
N ILE A 382 10.36 -10.87 -33.94
CA ILE A 382 9.43 -9.80 -33.57
C ILE A 382 10.21 -8.50 -33.29
N HIS A 383 11.41 -8.60 -32.69
CA HIS A 383 12.23 -7.46 -32.27
C HIS A 383 12.81 -6.65 -33.43
N HIS A 384 12.82 -7.17 -34.66
CA HIS A 384 13.25 -6.41 -35.84
C HIS A 384 12.18 -5.45 -36.40
N LYS A 385 10.99 -5.40 -35.79
CA LYS A 385 9.91 -4.49 -36.21
C LYS A 385 9.99 -3.18 -35.44
N SER A 386 9.64 -2.11 -36.16
CA SER A 386 9.69 -0.68 -35.85
C SER A 386 9.24 -0.27 -34.44
N ASP A 387 9.73 0.89 -33.99
CA ASP A 387 9.24 1.58 -32.80
C ASP A 387 7.70 1.70 -32.82
N ILE A 388 7.08 1.47 -31.66
CA ILE A 388 5.62 1.58 -31.52
C ILE A 388 5.27 3.06 -31.41
N HIS A 389 4.70 3.64 -32.48
CA HIS A 389 4.37 5.06 -32.51
C HIS A 389 2.90 5.35 -32.21
N ASN A 390 2.01 4.40 -32.51
CA ASN A 390 0.58 4.57 -32.34
C ASN A 390 -0.09 3.27 -31.85
N TYR A 391 -1.39 3.36 -31.57
CA TYR A 391 -2.19 2.24 -31.07
C TYR A 391 -2.39 1.10 -32.10
N PRO A 392 -2.72 1.36 -33.39
CA PRO A 392 -2.76 0.31 -34.41
C PRO A 392 -1.47 -0.51 -34.53
N ASP A 393 -0.32 0.16 -34.46
CA ASP A 393 0.99 -0.49 -34.47
C ASP A 393 1.13 -1.40 -33.24
N LEU A 394 0.81 -0.90 -32.05
CA LEU A 394 0.85 -1.69 -30.81
C LEU A 394 -0.03 -2.95 -30.92
N CYS A 395 -1.29 -2.82 -31.34
CA CYS A 395 -2.20 -3.95 -31.49
C CYS A 395 -1.66 -4.96 -32.50
N SER A 396 -1.02 -4.51 -33.57
CA SER A 396 -0.39 -5.38 -34.57
C SER A 396 0.79 -6.17 -33.98
N HIS A 397 1.60 -5.54 -33.12
CA HIS A 397 2.68 -6.19 -32.39
C HIS A 397 2.17 -7.21 -31.38
N VAL A 398 1.17 -6.84 -30.56
CA VAL A 398 0.50 -7.74 -29.62
C VAL A 398 -0.08 -8.96 -30.35
N SER A 399 -0.87 -8.73 -31.41
CA SER A 399 -1.47 -9.80 -32.23
C SER A 399 -0.41 -10.73 -32.81
N SER A 400 0.69 -10.19 -33.34
CA SER A 400 1.81 -10.97 -33.88
C SER A 400 2.44 -11.88 -32.82
N LEU A 401 2.64 -11.37 -31.61
CA LEU A 401 3.22 -12.14 -30.51
C LEU A 401 2.24 -13.22 -30.01
N LEU A 402 0.95 -12.91 -29.88
CA LEU A 402 -0.07 -13.89 -29.50
C LEU A 402 -0.21 -15.02 -30.52
N LYS A 403 -0.15 -14.74 -31.83
CA LYS A 403 -0.15 -15.77 -32.88
C LYS A 403 1.02 -16.75 -32.75
N LEU A 404 2.19 -16.26 -32.34
CA LEU A 404 3.37 -17.10 -32.11
C LEU A 404 3.21 -18.03 -30.91
N ILE A 405 2.55 -17.57 -29.84
CA ILE A 405 2.26 -18.41 -28.66
C ILE A 405 1.35 -19.57 -29.03
N VAL A 406 0.29 -19.32 -29.81
CA VAL A 406 -0.70 -20.34 -30.18
C VAL A 406 -0.17 -21.35 -31.20
N HIS A 407 0.99 -21.09 -31.84
CA HIS A 407 1.54 -21.91 -32.92
C HIS A 407 0.60 -22.07 -34.14
N ASP A 408 -0.35 -21.15 -34.30
CA ASP A 408 -1.35 -21.19 -35.37
C ASP A 408 -0.75 -20.68 -36.68
N ARG A 409 -0.16 -21.59 -37.47
CA ARG A 409 0.32 -21.29 -38.82
C ARG A 409 -0.82 -21.23 -39.85
N SER A 410 -2.02 -21.68 -39.51
CA SER A 410 -3.19 -21.72 -40.41
C SER A 410 -3.92 -20.39 -40.55
N THR A 411 -3.57 -19.37 -39.75
CA THR A 411 -4.22 -18.04 -39.80
C THR A 411 -3.59 -17.09 -40.83
N THR A 412 -2.92 -17.59 -41.86
CA THR A 412 -2.28 -16.76 -42.88
C THR A 412 -3.24 -16.03 -43.83
N ASP A 413 -4.54 -16.34 -43.86
CA ASP A 413 -5.42 -15.88 -44.95
C ASP A 413 -6.73 -15.15 -44.55
N ALA A 414 -6.79 -14.48 -43.40
CA ALA A 414 -7.94 -13.61 -43.10
C ALA A 414 -7.66 -12.15 -43.48
N CYS A 415 -7.89 -11.81 -44.74
CA CYS A 415 -8.03 -10.42 -45.19
C CYS A 415 -9.21 -9.75 -44.45
N ASN A 416 -8.96 -8.60 -43.83
CA ASN A 416 -9.91 -7.58 -43.34
C ASN A 416 -10.51 -7.72 -41.91
N GLU A 417 -10.13 -8.70 -41.09
CA GLU A 417 -10.56 -8.69 -39.68
C GLU A 417 -9.82 -7.59 -38.89
N ALA A 418 -10.54 -6.80 -38.09
CA ALA A 418 -9.91 -5.76 -37.27
C ALA A 418 -8.91 -6.40 -36.30
N VAL A 419 -7.74 -5.76 -36.11
CA VAL A 419 -6.65 -6.32 -35.30
C VAL A 419 -7.11 -6.62 -33.86
N ASN A 420 -8.01 -5.80 -33.31
CA ASN A 420 -8.59 -5.99 -31.98
C ASN A 420 -9.43 -7.28 -31.88
N ASP A 421 -10.24 -7.58 -32.90
CA ASP A 421 -11.03 -8.82 -32.94
C ASP A 421 -10.13 -10.05 -33.02
N THR A 422 -9.02 -9.92 -33.76
CA THR A 422 -7.98 -10.96 -33.80
C THR A 422 -7.38 -11.22 -32.42
N ILE A 423 -7.03 -10.18 -31.66
CA ILE A 423 -6.49 -10.31 -30.29
C ILE A 423 -7.53 -10.99 -29.39
N LEU A 424 -8.78 -10.53 -29.40
CA LEU A 424 -9.87 -11.12 -28.63
C LEU A 424 -10.08 -12.60 -28.95
N LYS A 425 -10.07 -12.98 -30.22
CA LYS A 425 -10.20 -14.36 -30.69
C LYS A 425 -9.03 -15.23 -30.22
N LEU A 426 -7.81 -14.70 -30.22
CA LEU A 426 -6.63 -15.42 -29.73
C LEU A 426 -6.71 -15.64 -28.21
N LEU A 427 -7.06 -14.62 -27.42
CA LEU A 427 -7.15 -14.70 -25.95
C LEU A 427 -8.29 -15.57 -25.41
N LYS A 428 -9.19 -16.02 -26.29
CA LYS A 428 -10.24 -17.00 -25.99
C LYS A 428 -9.78 -18.46 -26.10
N LYS A 429 -8.60 -18.72 -26.69
CA LYS A 429 -8.06 -20.08 -26.82
C LYS A 429 -7.57 -20.61 -25.46
N ASP A 430 -7.59 -21.94 -25.30
CA ASP A 430 -7.24 -22.63 -24.04
C ASP A 430 -5.80 -22.36 -23.59
N THR A 431 -4.89 -22.04 -24.51
CA THR A 431 -3.51 -21.62 -24.20
C THR A 431 -3.46 -20.37 -23.31
N PHE A 432 -4.51 -19.55 -23.31
CA PHE A 432 -4.67 -18.38 -22.44
C PHE A 432 -5.71 -18.63 -21.32
N GLY A 433 -6.03 -19.90 -21.04
CA GLY A 433 -6.94 -20.30 -19.98
C GLY A 433 -6.37 -20.04 -18.58
N GLN A 434 -7.25 -20.16 -17.58
CA GLN A 434 -6.87 -20.03 -16.17
C GLN A 434 -5.86 -21.14 -15.82
N GLY A 435 -4.73 -20.75 -15.23
CA GLY A 435 -3.66 -21.67 -14.88
C GLY A 435 -2.80 -22.14 -16.04
N ALA A 436 -3.03 -21.66 -17.27
CA ALA A 436 -2.16 -21.88 -18.45
C ALA A 436 -1.35 -20.62 -18.84
N PHE A 437 -1.90 -19.44 -18.54
CA PHE A 437 -1.30 -18.15 -18.84
C PHE A 437 -1.55 -17.18 -17.67
N ASP A 438 -0.68 -16.19 -17.50
CA ASP A 438 -0.81 -15.21 -16.43
C ASP A 438 -2.14 -14.42 -16.54
N GLY A 439 -2.96 -14.50 -15.50
CA GLY A 439 -4.29 -13.91 -15.47
C GLY A 439 -4.23 -12.38 -15.58
N LYS A 440 -3.27 -11.74 -14.92
CA LYS A 440 -3.15 -10.27 -14.89
C LYS A 440 -2.79 -9.74 -16.26
N LEU A 441 -1.79 -10.35 -16.90
CA LEU A 441 -1.39 -10.00 -18.26
C LEU A 441 -2.54 -10.23 -19.24
N ARG A 442 -3.30 -11.33 -19.10
CA ARG A 442 -4.51 -11.56 -19.91
C ARG A 442 -5.55 -10.45 -19.71
N ALA A 443 -5.81 -10.02 -18.48
CA ALA A 443 -6.75 -8.92 -18.19
C ALA A 443 -6.35 -7.64 -18.93
N ARG A 444 -5.08 -7.25 -18.82
CA ARG A 444 -4.52 -6.06 -19.48
C ARG A 444 -4.61 -6.15 -21.00
N LEU A 445 -4.33 -7.32 -21.57
CA LEU A 445 -4.44 -7.54 -23.02
C LEU A 445 -5.90 -7.46 -23.49
N LEU A 446 -6.85 -7.98 -22.71
CA LEU A 446 -8.28 -7.80 -22.98
C LEU A 446 -8.66 -6.32 -22.90
N PHE A 447 -8.15 -5.60 -21.90
CA PHE A 447 -8.41 -4.18 -21.71
C PHE A 447 -7.94 -3.32 -22.89
N ILE A 448 -6.75 -3.62 -23.46
CA ILE A 448 -6.24 -2.98 -24.69
C ILE A 448 -7.27 -3.04 -25.82
N THR A 449 -8.00 -4.15 -25.98
CA THR A 449 -8.97 -4.31 -27.08
C THR A 449 -10.29 -3.57 -26.87
N LYS A 450 -10.59 -3.16 -25.63
CA LYS A 450 -11.89 -2.57 -25.25
C LYS A 450 -11.91 -1.06 -25.36
N LEU A 451 -10.79 -0.42 -25.03
CA LEU A 451 -10.64 1.02 -25.18
C LEU A 451 -10.08 1.31 -26.57
N THR A 452 -10.97 1.42 -27.57
CA THR A 452 -10.59 2.05 -28.84
C THR A 452 -10.17 3.48 -28.55
N MET A 453 -8.89 3.75 -28.74
CA MET A 453 -8.31 5.08 -28.53
C MET A 453 -9.05 6.07 -29.43
N SER A 454 -9.84 6.96 -28.83
CA SER A 454 -10.01 8.26 -29.46
C SER A 454 -8.63 8.93 -29.49
N GLU A 455 -8.33 9.71 -30.54
CA GLU A 455 -7.03 10.38 -30.73
C GLU A 455 -6.58 11.22 -29.51
N LYS A 456 -7.49 11.50 -28.57
CA LYS A 456 -7.30 12.35 -27.39
C LYS A 456 -6.46 11.72 -26.26
N PHE A 457 -6.18 10.42 -26.28
CA PHE A 457 -5.60 9.73 -25.11
C PHE A 457 -4.15 9.28 -25.26
N GLY A 458 -3.27 10.15 -25.77
CA GLY A 458 -1.82 9.91 -25.86
C GLY A 458 -1.18 9.23 -24.63
N PRO A 459 -1.51 9.59 -23.37
CA PRO A 459 -0.92 8.97 -22.17
C PRO A 459 -1.18 7.45 -22.03
N LEU A 460 -2.32 6.93 -22.52
CA LEU A 460 -2.65 5.50 -22.41
C LEU A 460 -1.76 4.62 -23.29
N LEU A 461 -1.24 5.18 -24.39
CA LEU A 461 -0.33 4.44 -25.27
C LEU A 461 0.91 3.95 -24.50
N ASN A 462 1.42 4.74 -23.55
CA ASN A 462 2.57 4.34 -22.75
C ASN A 462 2.21 3.18 -21.79
N LEU A 463 1.04 3.22 -21.14
CA LEU A 463 0.57 2.12 -20.30
C LEU A 463 0.41 0.82 -21.10
N TYR A 464 -0.07 0.91 -22.34
CA TYR A 464 -0.22 -0.27 -23.19
C TYR A 464 1.11 -0.74 -23.78
N LYS A 465 2.08 0.16 -24.02
CA LYS A 465 3.46 -0.22 -24.33
C LYS A 465 4.09 -1.02 -23.19
N GLU A 466 3.94 -0.58 -21.95
CA GLU A 466 4.38 -1.35 -20.77
C GLU A 466 3.73 -2.74 -20.74
N THR A 467 2.44 -2.84 -21.07
CA THR A 467 1.75 -4.15 -21.17
C THR A 467 2.32 -5.05 -22.26
N TYR A 468 2.74 -4.47 -23.38
CA TYR A 468 3.41 -5.22 -24.44
C TYR A 468 4.84 -5.64 -24.05
N GLU A 469 5.58 -4.79 -23.33
CA GLU A 469 6.89 -5.14 -22.79
C GLU A 469 6.80 -6.24 -21.73
N ASP A 470 5.78 -6.21 -20.87
CA ASP A 470 5.45 -7.31 -19.96
C ASP A 470 5.14 -8.59 -20.74
N LEU A 471 4.36 -8.50 -21.81
CA LEU A 471 4.05 -9.65 -22.67
C LEU A 471 5.31 -10.22 -23.32
N LYS A 472 6.23 -9.37 -23.80
CA LYS A 472 7.52 -9.82 -24.34
C LYS A 472 8.36 -10.53 -23.29
N THR A 473 8.46 -9.93 -22.10
CA THR A 473 9.22 -10.47 -20.97
C THR A 473 8.64 -11.80 -20.51
N TYR A 474 7.33 -11.86 -20.31
CA TYR A 474 6.61 -13.07 -19.95
C TYR A 474 6.76 -14.16 -21.02
N THR A 475 6.70 -13.81 -22.31
CA THR A 475 6.78 -14.81 -23.37
C THR A 475 8.18 -15.35 -23.59
N ALA A 476 9.23 -14.76 -23.01
CA ALA A 476 10.55 -15.37 -23.03
C ALA A 476 10.57 -16.68 -22.23
N SER A 477 11.25 -17.69 -22.77
CA SER A 477 11.58 -18.90 -22.00
C SER A 477 12.34 -18.49 -20.74
N ASN A 478 11.82 -18.90 -19.60
CA ASN A 478 12.32 -18.58 -18.27
C ASN A 478 11.97 -19.74 -17.33
N GLU A 479 12.87 -20.04 -16.39
CA GLU A 479 12.75 -21.07 -15.37
C GLU A 479 11.49 -20.88 -14.51
N ARG A 480 11.04 -19.64 -14.33
CA ARG A 480 9.80 -19.29 -13.60
C ARG A 480 8.53 -19.86 -14.23
N HIS A 481 8.56 -20.14 -15.52
CA HIS A 481 7.46 -20.84 -16.18
C HIS A 481 7.38 -22.33 -15.83
N ARG A 482 8.32 -22.85 -15.04
CA ARG A 482 8.36 -24.26 -14.64
C ARG A 482 8.39 -24.43 -13.13
N PHE A 483 8.91 -23.45 -12.42
CA PHE A 483 9.12 -23.53 -10.99
C PHE A 483 9.02 -22.15 -10.34
N SER A 484 8.51 -22.07 -9.12
CA SER A 484 8.66 -20.87 -8.29
C SER A 484 8.76 -21.22 -6.81
N PHE A 485 9.51 -20.41 -6.07
CA PHE A 485 9.40 -20.34 -4.62
C PHE A 485 8.28 -19.38 -4.27
N LEU A 486 7.39 -19.79 -3.37
CA LEU A 486 6.27 -18.98 -2.89
C LEU A 486 6.39 -18.82 -1.38
N PHE A 487 6.71 -17.62 -0.92
CA PHE A 487 6.52 -17.26 0.49
C PHE A 487 5.04 -17.05 0.75
N GLU A 488 4.46 -17.77 1.70
CA GLU A 488 3.05 -17.62 2.07
C GLU A 488 2.88 -16.74 3.29
N LYS A 489 3.70 -16.97 4.31
CA LYS A 489 3.64 -16.24 5.58
C LYS A 489 5.02 -16.02 6.15
N VAL A 490 5.17 -14.93 6.89
CA VAL A 490 6.36 -14.63 7.68
C VAL A 490 5.94 -14.23 9.09
N HIS A 491 6.52 -14.89 10.09
CA HIS A 491 6.38 -14.49 11.48
C HIS A 491 7.66 -13.81 11.97
N VAL A 492 7.56 -12.59 12.48
CA VAL A 492 8.66 -11.85 13.10
C VAL A 492 8.62 -12.15 14.60
N LEU A 493 9.57 -12.93 15.09
CA LEU A 493 9.61 -13.39 16.48
C LEU A 493 10.18 -12.33 17.44
N THR A 494 10.90 -11.33 16.92
CA THR A 494 11.45 -10.24 17.74
C THR A 494 10.39 -9.16 17.99
N PRO A 495 10.09 -8.80 19.25
CA PRO A 495 9.13 -7.76 19.56
C PRO A 495 9.51 -6.40 18.95
N LYS A 496 8.50 -5.64 18.51
CA LYS A 496 8.63 -4.27 17.95
C LYS A 496 9.41 -4.17 16.64
N VAL A 497 9.79 -5.29 16.02
CA VAL A 497 10.36 -5.31 14.67
C VAL A 497 9.27 -5.57 13.67
N SER A 498 9.25 -4.79 12.59
CA SER A 498 8.36 -5.01 11.45
C SER A 498 9.12 -5.57 10.26
N LEU A 499 8.46 -6.40 9.47
CA LEU A 499 8.91 -6.78 8.13
C LEU A 499 8.50 -5.66 7.16
N CYS A 500 9.47 -5.10 6.44
CA CYS A 500 9.27 -3.93 5.59
C CYS A 500 9.19 -4.32 4.10
N GLY A 501 9.85 -5.40 3.70
CA GLY A 501 9.70 -5.95 2.36
C GLY A 501 10.50 -7.23 2.14
N LEU A 502 10.13 -7.91 1.08
CA LEU A 502 10.67 -9.19 0.66
C LEU A 502 10.60 -9.22 -0.87
N HIS A 503 11.74 -9.36 -1.53
CA HIS A 503 11.76 -9.49 -2.99
C HIS A 503 12.92 -10.36 -3.44
N SER A 504 12.84 -10.79 -4.68
CA SER A 504 13.93 -11.50 -5.32
C SER A 504 15.03 -10.53 -5.75
N SER A 505 16.28 -10.89 -5.44
CA SER A 505 17.49 -10.14 -5.82
C SER A 505 18.29 -10.83 -6.91
N SER A 506 17.87 -12.02 -7.35
CA SER A 506 18.47 -12.78 -8.44
C SER A 506 17.37 -13.41 -9.30
N ASP A 507 17.69 -13.70 -10.57
CA ASP A 507 16.80 -14.57 -11.33
C ASP A 507 16.79 -15.99 -10.74
N LEU A 508 15.68 -16.67 -10.94
CA LEU A 508 15.57 -18.10 -10.64
C LEU A 508 16.43 -18.84 -11.65
N ALA A 509 17.38 -19.64 -11.18
CA ALA A 509 18.32 -20.36 -12.03
C ALA A 509 18.40 -21.84 -11.64
N GLU A 510 18.57 -22.70 -12.63
CA GLU A 510 18.92 -24.10 -12.40
C GLU A 510 20.45 -24.24 -12.34
N ILE A 511 20.98 -24.61 -11.17
CA ILE A 511 22.41 -24.78 -10.91
C ILE A 511 22.62 -26.21 -10.40
N ASP A 512 23.40 -27.01 -11.14
CA ASP A 512 23.71 -28.40 -10.80
C ASP A 512 22.45 -29.26 -10.50
N GLY A 513 21.37 -29.02 -11.25
CA GLY A 513 20.08 -29.71 -11.11
C GLY A 513 19.23 -29.24 -9.91
N SER A 514 19.63 -28.17 -9.23
CA SER A 514 18.85 -27.52 -8.17
C SER A 514 18.33 -26.16 -8.65
N MET A 515 17.08 -25.86 -8.34
CA MET A 515 16.51 -24.52 -8.59
C MET A 515 16.96 -23.60 -7.46
N GLU A 516 17.64 -22.51 -7.78
CA GLU A 516 18.15 -21.53 -6.81
C GLU A 516 17.61 -20.12 -7.05
N GLU A 517 17.30 -19.42 -5.98
CA GLU A 517 16.90 -18.01 -6.02
C GLU A 517 17.30 -17.31 -4.71
N THR A 518 17.78 -16.07 -4.82
CA THR A 518 18.18 -15.26 -3.66
C THR A 518 17.18 -14.15 -3.42
N PHE A 519 16.58 -14.15 -2.24
CA PHE A 519 15.65 -13.14 -1.77
C PHE A 519 16.34 -12.15 -0.86
N GLU A 520 16.03 -10.87 -1.00
CA GLU A 520 16.45 -9.82 -0.10
C GLU A 520 15.29 -9.46 0.82
N VAL A 521 15.61 -9.33 2.11
CA VAL A 521 14.66 -9.01 3.16
C VAL A 521 15.08 -7.72 3.84
N LEU A 522 14.11 -6.85 4.09
CA LEU A 522 14.26 -5.66 4.91
C LEU A 522 13.28 -5.73 6.06
N ALA A 523 13.80 -5.50 7.25
CA ALA A 523 13.05 -5.30 8.47
C ALA A 523 13.41 -3.96 9.09
N SER A 524 12.64 -3.51 10.07
CA SER A 524 12.90 -2.23 10.74
C SER A 524 14.18 -2.23 11.58
N ASP A 525 14.59 -3.40 12.07
CA ASP A 525 15.73 -3.65 12.96
C ASP A 525 16.13 -5.16 12.86
N PRO A 526 17.32 -5.59 13.35
CA PRO A 526 17.71 -7.00 13.40
C PRO A 526 16.71 -7.87 14.17
N ALA A 527 16.39 -9.05 13.65
CA ALA A 527 15.34 -9.90 14.22
C ALA A 527 15.46 -11.39 13.89
N LYS A 528 14.65 -12.17 14.59
CA LYS A 528 14.39 -13.58 14.31
C LYS A 528 13.08 -13.74 13.55
N PHE A 529 13.07 -14.60 12.54
CA PHE A 529 11.98 -14.79 11.59
C PHE A 529 11.67 -16.27 11.39
N LEU A 530 10.39 -16.57 11.12
CA LEU A 530 9.95 -17.83 10.54
C LEU A 530 9.31 -17.58 9.18
N PHE A 531 9.95 -18.03 8.11
CA PHE A 531 9.42 -17.95 6.74
C PHE A 531 8.72 -19.25 6.37
N PHE A 532 7.52 -19.17 5.81
CA PHE A 532 6.76 -20.32 5.33
C PHE A 532 6.79 -20.33 3.81
N VAL A 533 7.50 -21.29 3.24
CA VAL A 533 7.80 -21.37 1.81
C VAL A 533 7.18 -22.62 1.21
N LYS A 534 6.55 -22.47 0.04
CA LYS A 534 6.14 -23.56 -0.85
C LYS A 534 6.96 -23.53 -2.13
N CYS A 535 7.12 -24.70 -2.73
CA CYS A 535 7.62 -24.83 -4.09
C CYS A 535 6.44 -25.13 -5.01
N LYS A 536 6.36 -24.46 -6.16
CA LYS A 536 5.33 -24.69 -7.18
C LYS A 536 5.99 -25.16 -8.46
N SER A 537 5.38 -26.10 -9.18
CA SER A 537 5.79 -26.55 -10.51
C SER A 537 4.62 -26.59 -11.49
N ARG A 538 4.83 -27.12 -12.71
CA ARG A 538 3.79 -27.33 -13.74
C ARG A 538 2.54 -28.06 -13.25
N GLY A 539 2.64 -28.86 -12.19
CA GLY A 539 1.52 -29.62 -11.61
C GLY A 539 0.89 -29.00 -10.36
N GLY A 540 1.30 -27.79 -9.96
CA GLY A 540 0.87 -27.16 -8.71
C GLY A 540 1.93 -27.26 -7.60
N ALA A 541 1.49 -27.27 -6.34
CA ALA A 541 2.38 -27.31 -5.19
C ALA A 541 3.18 -28.63 -5.14
N ILE A 542 4.49 -28.53 -4.96
CA ILE A 542 5.39 -29.66 -4.79
C ILE A 542 5.46 -29.98 -3.30
N PRO A 543 5.11 -31.19 -2.85
CA PRO A 543 5.29 -31.58 -1.47
C PRO A 543 6.79 -31.65 -1.16
N ILE A 544 7.22 -30.98 -0.10
CA ILE A 544 8.60 -31.02 0.37
C ILE A 544 8.68 -32.10 1.46
N PRO A 545 9.34 -33.24 1.20
CA PRO A 545 9.45 -34.30 2.19
C PRO A 545 10.39 -33.85 3.33
N GLN A 546 9.78 -33.49 4.46
CA GLN A 546 10.42 -33.28 5.77
C GLN A 546 11.31 -32.02 5.91
N PRO A 547 11.57 -31.57 7.16
CA PRO A 547 10.97 -32.00 8.44
C PRO A 547 9.60 -31.36 8.70
N PHE A 548 8.68 -32.18 9.23
CA PHE A 548 7.31 -31.77 9.54
C PHE A 548 7.30 -30.65 10.58
N THR A 549 6.61 -29.55 10.26
CA THR A 549 6.45 -28.41 11.16
C THR A 549 4.98 -28.30 11.55
N CYS A 550 4.72 -28.12 12.85
CA CYS A 550 3.38 -27.87 13.36
C CYS A 550 3.30 -26.57 14.13
N LYS A 551 2.09 -26.01 14.14
CA LYS A 551 1.72 -24.91 15.01
C LYS A 551 0.96 -25.46 16.21
N LEU A 552 1.46 -25.12 17.39
CA LEU A 552 0.85 -25.41 18.69
C LEU A 552 0.24 -24.13 19.25
N GLU A 553 -0.94 -24.25 19.83
CA GLU A 553 -1.63 -23.18 20.57
C GLU A 553 -1.78 -23.62 22.03
N PHE A 554 -1.12 -22.88 22.91
CA PHE A 554 -1.10 -23.06 24.36
C PHE A 554 -2.23 -22.25 25.00
N LYS A 555 -2.49 -22.48 26.29
CA LYS A 555 -3.51 -21.73 27.04
C LYS A 555 -3.11 -20.26 27.16
N ASP A 556 -1.83 -20.00 27.38
CA ASP A 556 -1.27 -18.66 27.48
C ASP A 556 0.19 -18.62 27.00
N ALA A 557 0.74 -17.41 26.95
CA ALA A 557 2.12 -17.19 26.52
C ALA A 557 3.16 -17.75 27.49
N HIS A 558 2.83 -17.86 28.78
CA HIS A 558 3.73 -18.37 29.80
C HIS A 558 3.94 -19.88 29.64
N GLU A 559 2.86 -20.63 29.38
CA GLU A 559 2.92 -22.05 29.09
C GLU A 559 3.74 -22.36 27.83
N ALA A 560 3.56 -21.55 26.77
CA ALA A 560 4.37 -21.65 25.55
C ALA A 560 5.87 -21.43 25.86
N GLU A 561 6.20 -20.38 26.63
CA GLU A 561 7.58 -20.07 27.00
C GLU A 561 8.20 -21.14 27.91
N LEU A 562 7.43 -21.68 28.86
CA LEU A 562 7.86 -22.77 29.73
C LEU A 562 8.16 -24.02 28.92
N ALA A 563 7.25 -24.39 28.01
CA ALA A 563 7.44 -25.55 27.13
C ALA A 563 8.66 -25.38 26.22
N CYS A 564 8.94 -24.15 25.74
CA CYS A 564 10.17 -23.82 25.02
C CYS A 564 11.43 -24.02 25.88
N LYS A 565 11.42 -23.55 27.13
CA LYS A 565 12.59 -23.56 28.03
C LYS A 565 12.92 -24.94 28.57
N GLU A 566 11.89 -25.71 28.93
CA GLU A 566 12.04 -27.00 29.60
C GLU A 566 12.16 -28.18 28.62
N GLY A 567 12.04 -27.93 27.31
CA GLY A 567 12.12 -28.99 26.30
C GLY A 567 10.98 -30.01 26.41
N LEU A 568 9.82 -29.56 26.92
CA LEU A 568 8.62 -30.37 27.17
C LEU A 568 7.86 -30.75 25.89
N ILE A 569 8.50 -30.73 24.72
CA ILE A 569 7.85 -31.04 23.45
C ILE A 569 8.78 -31.94 22.65
N CYS A 570 8.22 -33.02 22.12
CA CYS A 570 8.91 -33.85 21.14
C CYS A 570 9.21 -33.06 19.84
N GLY A 571 10.35 -32.37 19.78
CA GLY A 571 10.81 -31.68 18.57
C GLY A 571 11.76 -30.52 18.86
N LYS A 572 12.22 -29.86 17.78
CA LYS A 572 12.97 -28.61 17.86
C LYS A 572 12.00 -27.44 17.83
N MET A 573 11.97 -26.65 18.89
CA MET A 573 11.26 -25.38 18.90
C MET A 573 11.92 -24.40 17.91
N LEU A 574 11.13 -23.87 16.97
CA LEU A 574 11.58 -22.84 16.03
C LEU A 574 11.34 -21.44 16.63
N GLY A 575 10.23 -21.25 17.34
CA GLY A 575 9.95 -20.01 18.06
C GLY A 575 8.51 -19.92 18.55
N SER A 576 8.20 -18.85 19.27
CA SER A 576 6.87 -18.58 19.81
C SER A 576 6.48 -17.10 19.68
N VAL A 577 5.18 -16.85 19.58
CA VAL A 577 4.56 -15.52 19.56
C VAL A 577 3.27 -15.60 20.37
N GLY A 578 3.22 -14.93 21.52
CA GLY A 578 2.08 -15.04 22.43
C GLY A 578 1.89 -16.49 22.87
N ASN A 579 0.67 -17.01 22.75
CA ASN A 579 0.34 -18.40 23.07
C ASN A 579 0.56 -19.37 21.91
N LEU A 580 1.22 -18.95 20.83
CA LEU A 580 1.52 -19.79 19.67
C LEU A 580 2.98 -20.19 19.66
N ALA A 581 3.28 -21.45 19.33
CA ALA A 581 4.64 -21.89 19.07
C ALA A 581 4.73 -22.80 17.84
N TRP A 582 5.88 -22.77 17.18
CA TRP A 582 6.17 -23.59 16.00
C TRP A 582 7.25 -24.60 16.33
N VAL A 583 6.93 -25.86 16.09
CA VAL A 583 7.80 -26.99 16.44
C VAL A 583 8.08 -27.81 15.19
N ARG A 584 9.35 -28.12 14.98
CA ARG A 584 9.82 -29.00 13.93
C ARG A 584 10.11 -30.38 14.52
N LEU A 585 9.41 -31.40 14.02
CA LEU A 585 9.65 -32.78 14.42
C LEU A 585 11.01 -33.26 13.91
N LEU A 586 11.70 -34.05 14.74
CA LEU A 586 12.93 -34.75 14.34
C LEU A 586 12.55 -36.03 13.59
N GLU A 587 13.36 -36.45 12.62
CA GLU A 587 13.07 -37.55 11.68
C GLU A 587 12.67 -38.88 12.36
N ASN A 588 13.10 -39.08 13.62
CA ASN A 588 12.90 -40.32 14.37
C ASN A 588 11.68 -40.30 15.32
N LYS A 589 10.99 -39.17 15.49
CA LYS A 589 9.81 -39.07 16.37
C LYS A 589 8.54 -38.97 15.53
N GLY A 590 7.63 -39.91 15.77
CA GLY A 590 6.40 -40.00 14.99
C GLY A 590 5.46 -38.83 15.24
N LYS A 591 4.74 -38.39 14.20
CA LYS A 591 3.61 -37.44 14.29
C LYS A 591 2.61 -37.83 15.39
N HIS A 592 2.45 -39.13 15.64
CA HIS A 592 1.59 -39.68 16.68
C HIS A 592 2.03 -39.32 18.10
N GLU A 593 3.33 -39.37 18.42
CA GLU A 593 3.83 -39.02 19.77
C GLU A 593 3.51 -37.57 20.12
N LEU A 594 3.65 -36.66 19.16
CA LEU A 594 3.28 -35.26 19.34
C LEU A 594 1.76 -35.11 19.52
N GLN A 595 0.95 -35.85 18.77
CA GLN A 595 -0.50 -35.81 18.92
C GLN A 595 -0.94 -36.30 20.30
N ASP A 596 -0.34 -37.38 20.79
CA ASP A 596 -0.60 -37.91 22.13
C ASP A 596 -0.20 -36.90 23.22
N GLU A 597 0.95 -36.25 23.07
CA GLU A 597 1.44 -35.22 23.99
C GLU A 597 0.54 -33.97 24.00
N VAL A 598 0.17 -33.47 22.81
CA VAL A 598 -0.76 -32.34 22.63
C VAL A 598 -2.10 -32.66 23.27
N GLN A 599 -2.63 -33.87 23.05
CA GLN A 599 -3.91 -34.30 23.60
C GLN A 599 -3.85 -34.43 25.13
N ALA A 600 -2.76 -34.99 25.67
CA ALA A 600 -2.56 -35.13 27.11
C ALA A 600 -2.49 -33.77 27.84
N LYS A 601 -1.92 -32.75 27.19
CA LYS A 601 -1.79 -31.39 27.74
C LYS A 601 -2.93 -30.43 27.35
N SER A 602 -3.91 -30.91 26.59
CA SER A 602 -5.04 -30.14 26.06
C SER A 602 -4.63 -28.93 25.23
N TRP A 603 -3.54 -29.04 24.47
CA TRP A 603 -3.12 -28.02 23.51
C TRP A 603 -3.89 -28.16 22.18
N LYS A 604 -3.99 -27.08 21.39
CA LYS A 604 -4.49 -27.21 20.01
C LYS A 604 -3.32 -27.37 19.06
N TYR A 605 -3.55 -28.17 18.02
CA TYR A 605 -2.56 -28.54 17.03
C TYR A 605 -3.09 -28.31 15.61
N SER A 606 -2.25 -27.75 14.76
CA SER A 606 -2.48 -27.64 13.32
C SER A 606 -1.20 -27.99 12.57
N SER A 607 -1.33 -28.84 11.54
CA SER A 607 -0.23 -29.10 10.60
C SER A 607 0.03 -27.86 9.75
N VAL A 608 1.29 -27.65 9.37
CA VAL A 608 1.65 -26.63 8.40
C VAL A 608 2.14 -27.33 7.13
N ASP A 609 1.46 -27.07 6.02
CA ASP A 609 1.74 -27.71 4.73
C ASP A 609 2.94 -27.09 3.98
N SER A 610 3.56 -26.08 4.59
CA SER A 610 4.65 -25.28 4.02
C SER A 610 5.95 -25.57 4.76
N PHE A 611 7.08 -25.45 4.05
CA PHE A 611 8.39 -25.56 4.67
C PHE A 611 8.66 -24.31 5.51
N CYS A 612 8.89 -24.49 6.80
CA CYS A 612 9.21 -23.40 7.70
C CYS A 612 10.72 -23.20 7.75
N ILE A 613 11.23 -21.99 7.57
CA ILE A 613 12.65 -21.62 7.65
C ILE A 613 12.82 -20.70 8.87
N ASP A 614 13.70 -21.08 9.80
CA ASP A 614 14.10 -20.25 10.94
C ASP A 614 15.36 -19.46 10.56
N ILE A 615 15.27 -18.12 10.62
CA ILE A 615 16.37 -17.21 10.32
C ILE A 615 16.54 -16.21 11.45
N THR A 616 17.76 -16.03 11.94
CA THR A 616 18.13 -14.93 12.83
C THR A 616 19.07 -14.00 12.08
N SER A 617 18.65 -12.76 11.85
CA SER A 617 19.46 -11.75 11.18
C SER A 617 20.15 -10.84 12.20
N LYS A 618 21.42 -10.51 11.95
CA LYS A 618 22.16 -9.46 12.68
C LYS A 618 21.96 -8.06 12.12
N GLU A 619 21.43 -7.96 10.91
CA GLU A 619 21.19 -6.70 10.22
C GLU A 619 19.71 -6.52 9.91
N ALA A 620 19.28 -5.26 9.74
CA ALA A 620 17.93 -4.95 9.29
C ALA A 620 17.70 -5.43 7.84
N LYS A 621 18.78 -5.54 7.06
CA LYS A 621 18.78 -5.99 5.68
C LYS A 621 19.62 -7.26 5.56
N PHE A 622 19.09 -8.31 4.94
CA PHE A 622 19.83 -9.57 4.75
C PHE A 622 19.33 -10.33 3.53
N LYS A 623 20.08 -11.36 3.12
CA LYS A 623 19.72 -12.21 1.97
C LYS A 623 19.45 -13.65 2.36
N ILE A 624 18.41 -14.22 1.78
CA ILE A 624 18.03 -15.62 1.91
C ILE A 624 18.18 -16.28 0.54
N ARG A 625 19.15 -17.18 0.40
CA ARG A 625 19.24 -18.03 -0.79
C ARG A 625 18.47 -19.32 -0.56
N LEU A 626 17.48 -19.58 -1.39
CA LEU A 626 16.75 -20.84 -1.43
C LEU A 626 17.33 -21.73 -2.53
N SER A 627 17.41 -23.04 -2.26
CA SER A 627 17.85 -24.05 -3.22
C SER A 627 17.00 -25.31 -3.08
N PHE A 628 16.40 -25.77 -4.18
CA PHE A 628 15.54 -26.96 -4.22
C PHE A 628 16.04 -27.96 -5.25
N ASN A 629 16.42 -29.16 -4.79
CA ASN A 629 17.02 -30.21 -5.63
C ASN A 629 16.02 -31.31 -6.07
N GLY A 630 14.72 -31.03 -5.97
CA GLY A 630 13.65 -32.02 -6.22
C GLY A 630 13.22 -32.83 -4.99
N THR A 631 14.05 -32.89 -3.95
CA THR A 631 13.74 -33.66 -2.73
C THR A 631 13.84 -32.84 -1.45
N ALA A 632 14.73 -31.84 -1.38
CA ALA A 632 14.94 -31.03 -0.20
C ALA A 632 14.94 -29.55 -0.57
N LEU A 633 14.34 -28.74 0.30
CA LEU A 633 14.46 -27.29 0.27
C LEU A 633 15.50 -26.85 1.29
N ASN A 634 16.57 -26.24 0.80
CA ASN A 634 17.62 -25.65 1.61
C ASN A 634 17.50 -24.14 1.61
N ALA A 635 17.84 -23.52 2.73
CA ALA A 635 17.87 -22.07 2.89
C ALA A 635 19.18 -21.64 3.53
N PHE A 636 19.83 -20.65 2.94
CA PHE A 636 21.09 -20.09 3.41
C PHE A 636 20.89 -18.60 3.68
N CYS A 637 21.18 -18.15 4.90
CA CYS A 637 21.20 -16.74 5.22
C CYS A 637 22.63 -16.21 5.00
N ASN A 638 22.78 -15.31 4.04
CA ASN A 638 24.02 -14.55 3.88
C ASN A 638 23.82 -13.21 4.59
N GLU A 639 24.58 -13.00 5.66
CA GLU A 639 24.71 -11.71 6.34
C GLU A 639 25.62 -10.79 5.55
#